data_AF-A0A0D9NM17-F1
#
_entry.id   AF-A0A0D9NM17-F1
#
_cell.length_a   1.000
_cell.length_b   1.000
_cell.length_c   1.000
_cell.angle_alpha   90.00
_cell.angle_beta   90.00
_cell.angle_gamma   90.00
#
_symmetry.space_group_name_H-M   'P 1'
#
loop_
_entity.id
_entity.type
_entity.pdbx_description
1 polymer ?
#
loop_
_entity_poly.entity_id
_entity_poly.type
_entity_poly.pdbx_seq_one_letter_code
_entity_poly.pdbx_strand_id
1 'polypeptide(L)'
;MNEFHEALRKIGVNAAPPLLGQRVQLQHPDDPAIGSSLQRAAGALDLLFIILPEANVPLYKRIKTIADKDYGIHTICSVGFKLSKDRGRDQYMANVALKFNLKLGGINQTVENKNLGIVDQNKTMVVGIDVTHPSPGSSSNAPSVSAMVASVDKFLGQWPATLRIQRARQENVDDLTEMLKSRLNLWKTKGEHTALPENILIYRDGVSEGQYDMVLSQELPQLRRACEQVYPTVDTKNGLPRFTIIICGKRHKTRFYPTTEQDCDRSGNTKPGTVVDRGVFSNPQRQDPKVAKVEDALHPSTQKTLDLGSLKLTKGFPSRPGYGTKGTKVYAKSIPPPFQNIANIVEDLTHNMCYLFGRATKAVSLCPPAYYADLAYPSKAEGYDVLHVKSDIVKALIGSENSSSYATTQGSGGYGERPARRAKRLAEAIYGQPEVSEALREHPTSGAIGIVTVKALRKEMNALEEAGGMFCSYNADHQRDKSTQASIWRREEQLEGSRKLEDERIFDDMQFGRMFEQVQTRAPLLCGLLNGLMAPKKERNDRPPRDPSKFNHRAAVITSILCYSRASEGSNKFPRVFGAFLYSNGVKRRVLDLLHQLGLCEGYKGVHKHLETGTVRRYGQQLDACVEYDNFDYREGVKHQLISNHAEMRSVTTGKVFRGADIPPGGLRKSMLHREVPLTIEDLLYSPGAAIYDETAAEIDCYFIAEAIRTAYPSSVKHIFATSDISFPTMPTVELLEIRKTDSKTLGPILFNEGTLDGSYEVVDSIYKHQFQLDDMDFNDRLFLAFGDQKTSSLIRSMQAEQVDASSAYDRKDWLIGVAALFHLRMNFLWLMQKTHYGNMEQQDASTLHHNINFWGRKNIPADRAAFQVLEELVLHSFEARVVGLLYTRLEQRGVDTSEPCGVESAIEQMKAKGFMALVEDMRKSAFEPQAWRPPKDKYANNTVDEEFLNHARYLQQMSVYKTLKYSIKNGDIGLIDRVIGVCCFTSRELDNQITHSRCYF
;
A
#
# COMPACT_ATOMS: atom_id res chain seq x y z
N MET A 1 8.41 43.72 3.22
CA MET A 1 9.21 43.87 1.99
C MET A 1 10.57 44.50 2.26
N ASN A 2 10.64 45.66 2.92
CA ASN A 2 11.92 46.29 3.31
C ASN A 2 12.84 45.35 4.10
N GLU A 3 12.31 44.64 5.11
CA GLU A 3 13.09 43.64 5.86
C GLU A 3 13.67 42.52 4.96
N PHE A 4 12.92 42.09 3.94
CA PHE A 4 13.41 41.08 3.00
C PHE A 4 14.48 41.64 2.06
N HIS A 5 14.36 42.91 1.67
CA HIS A 5 15.39 43.62 0.91
C HIS A 5 16.69 43.77 1.73
N GLU A 6 16.60 44.06 3.02
CA GLU A 6 17.75 44.02 3.92
C GLU A 6 18.32 42.60 4.04
N ALA A 7 17.48 41.57 4.10
CA ALA A 7 17.94 40.18 4.12
C ALA A 7 18.71 39.80 2.83
N LEU A 8 18.27 40.26 1.66
CA LEU A 8 19.00 40.11 0.39
C LEU A 8 20.38 40.77 0.48
N ARG A 9 20.45 42.01 0.97
CA ARG A 9 21.73 42.73 1.13
C ARG A 9 22.67 42.05 2.13
N LYS A 10 22.14 41.53 3.24
CA LYS A 10 22.92 40.80 4.26
C LYS A 10 23.61 39.55 3.69
N ILE A 11 23.03 38.92 2.68
CA ILE A 11 23.64 37.75 2.01
C ILE A 11 24.43 38.13 0.74
N GLY A 12 24.66 39.42 0.49
CA GLY A 12 25.44 39.91 -0.65
C GLY A 12 24.67 40.10 -1.95
N VAL A 13 23.34 39.96 -1.96
CA VAL A 13 22.51 40.22 -3.15
C VAL A 13 22.19 41.70 -3.23
N ASN A 14 22.87 42.42 -4.12
CA ASN A 14 22.66 43.85 -4.32
C ASN A 14 21.42 44.11 -5.19
N ALA A 15 20.25 44.17 -4.56
CA ALA A 15 19.00 44.52 -5.20
C ALA A 15 18.66 46.02 -5.01
N ALA A 16 18.03 46.63 -6.03
CA ALA A 16 17.37 47.92 -5.87
C ALA A 16 16.24 47.84 -4.82
N PRO A 17 15.84 48.96 -4.19
CA PRO A 17 14.68 48.98 -3.30
C PRO A 17 13.44 48.36 -3.98
N PRO A 18 12.60 47.60 -3.25
CA PRO A 18 11.44 46.95 -3.84
C PRO A 18 10.45 47.99 -4.36
N LEU A 19 9.93 47.79 -5.57
CA LEU A 19 8.82 48.58 -6.11
C LEU A 19 7.57 48.44 -5.22
N LEU A 20 6.68 49.43 -5.30
CA LEU A 20 5.41 49.40 -4.58
C LEU A 20 4.60 48.15 -5.00
N GLY A 21 4.27 47.31 -4.03
CA GLY A 21 3.55 46.07 -4.30
C GLY A 21 2.13 46.33 -4.78
N GLN A 22 1.69 45.62 -5.83
CA GLN A 22 0.31 45.62 -6.28
C GLN A 22 -0.47 44.50 -5.58
N ARG A 23 -1.59 44.83 -4.95
CA ARG A 23 -2.56 43.83 -4.46
C ARG A 23 -3.53 43.49 -5.58
N VAL A 24 -3.62 42.21 -5.93
CA VAL A 24 -4.61 41.69 -6.88
C VAL A 24 -5.65 40.90 -6.09
N GLN A 25 -6.91 41.31 -6.18
CA GLN A 25 -8.02 40.58 -5.59
C GLN A 25 -8.62 39.69 -6.67
N LEU A 26 -8.61 38.38 -6.43
CA LEU A 26 -9.12 37.39 -7.36
C LEU A 26 -10.58 37.11 -7.02
N GLN A 27 -11.46 37.11 -8.03
CA GLN A 27 -12.86 36.70 -7.86
C GLN A 27 -13.01 35.17 -7.85
N HIS A 28 -12.18 34.49 -8.64
CA HIS A 28 -12.10 33.03 -8.71
C HIS A 28 -10.66 32.59 -9.06
N PRO A 29 -10.31 31.30 -8.93
CA PRO A 29 -8.95 30.81 -9.19
C PRO A 29 -8.42 31.07 -10.61
N ASP A 30 -9.32 31.13 -11.60
CA ASP A 30 -9.00 31.36 -13.03
C ASP A 30 -9.14 32.82 -13.48
N ASP A 31 -9.11 33.79 -12.56
CA ASP A 31 -9.35 35.20 -12.87
C ASP A 31 -8.32 35.75 -13.90
N PRO A 32 -8.78 36.37 -15.01
CA PRO A 32 -7.89 36.90 -16.05
C PRO A 32 -6.91 37.97 -15.54
N ALA A 33 -7.20 38.62 -14.41
CA ALA A 33 -6.31 39.61 -13.79
C ALA A 33 -4.90 39.06 -13.49
N ILE A 34 -4.77 37.74 -13.26
CA ILE A 34 -3.48 37.07 -13.08
C ILE A 34 -2.62 37.21 -14.34
N GLY A 35 -3.21 36.90 -15.50
CA GLY A 35 -2.53 36.95 -16.80
C GLY A 35 -2.09 38.37 -17.14
N SER A 36 -2.99 39.34 -17.02
CA SER A 36 -2.69 40.76 -17.29
C SER A 36 -1.61 41.33 -16.35
N SER A 37 -1.55 40.86 -15.10
CA SER A 37 -0.51 41.29 -14.16
C SER A 37 0.86 40.69 -14.48
N LEU A 38 0.91 39.42 -14.85
CA LEU A 38 2.15 38.75 -15.25
C LEU A 38 2.70 39.31 -16.58
N GLN A 39 1.84 39.62 -17.55
CA GLN A 39 2.22 40.24 -18.81
C GLN A 39 2.91 41.60 -18.60
N ARG A 40 2.29 42.47 -17.80
CA ARG A 40 2.86 43.78 -17.45
C ARG A 40 4.20 43.64 -16.73
N ALA A 41 4.30 42.68 -15.81
CA ALA A 41 5.54 42.41 -15.09
C ALA A 41 6.66 41.94 -16.03
N ALA A 42 6.37 41.03 -16.96
CA ALA A 42 7.34 40.49 -17.91
C ALA A 42 7.98 41.55 -18.82
N GLY A 43 7.25 42.60 -19.16
CA GLY A 43 7.79 43.71 -19.96
C GLY A 43 8.64 44.71 -19.17
N ALA A 44 8.67 44.64 -17.83
CA ALA A 44 9.26 45.68 -16.99
C ALA A 44 10.22 45.18 -15.89
N LEU A 45 10.22 43.87 -15.56
CA LEU A 45 10.92 43.32 -14.41
C LEU A 45 11.70 42.05 -14.78
N ASP A 46 12.91 41.90 -14.21
CA ASP A 46 13.70 40.66 -14.35
C ASP A 46 13.15 39.51 -13.49
N LEU A 47 12.57 39.84 -12.33
CA LEU A 47 12.02 38.87 -11.39
C LEU A 47 10.84 39.44 -10.60
N LEU A 48 9.77 38.65 -10.49
CA LEU A 48 8.56 38.99 -9.73
C LEU A 48 8.43 38.14 -8.45
N PHE A 49 8.33 38.82 -7.30
CA PHE A 49 8.06 38.19 -6.02
C PHE A 49 6.56 38.21 -5.70
N ILE A 50 5.96 37.03 -5.58
CA ILE A 50 4.51 36.84 -5.43
C ILE A 50 4.22 36.34 -4.03
N ILE A 51 3.39 37.07 -3.29
CA ILE A 51 2.93 36.68 -1.96
C ILE A 51 1.52 36.10 -2.08
N LEU A 52 1.38 34.82 -1.74
CA LEU A 52 0.10 34.12 -1.71
C LEU A 52 -0.50 34.21 -0.30
N PRO A 53 -1.84 34.35 -0.16
CA PRO A 53 -2.48 34.41 1.14
C PRO A 53 -2.32 33.08 1.92
N GLU A 54 -2.36 31.96 1.21
CA GLU A 54 -2.25 30.62 1.76
C GLU A 54 -1.58 29.66 0.77
N ALA A 55 -1.37 28.41 1.19
CA ALA A 55 -0.84 27.37 0.34
C ALA A 55 -1.92 26.86 -0.63
N ASN A 56 -2.03 27.49 -1.80
CA ASN A 56 -2.98 27.11 -2.85
C ASN A 56 -2.23 26.52 -4.06
N VAL A 57 -2.30 25.19 -4.23
CA VAL A 57 -1.59 24.46 -5.29
C VAL A 57 -2.13 24.79 -6.69
N PRO A 58 -3.46 24.78 -6.94
CA PRO A 58 -4.01 25.19 -8.23
C PRO A 58 -3.59 26.60 -8.68
N LEU A 59 -3.71 27.59 -7.79
CA LEU A 59 -3.30 28.98 -8.09
C LEU A 59 -1.80 29.09 -8.37
N TYR A 60 -0.97 28.42 -7.57
CA TYR A 60 0.47 28.37 -7.78
C TYR A 60 0.82 27.77 -9.16
N LYS A 61 0.16 26.67 -9.54
CA LYS A 61 0.32 26.03 -10.86
C LYS A 61 -0.01 27.03 -11.97
N ARG A 62 -1.18 27.68 -11.91
CA ARG A 62 -1.61 28.66 -12.92
C ARG A 62 -0.63 29.82 -13.09
N ILE A 63 -0.17 30.40 -11.98
CA ILE A 63 0.83 31.47 -12.00
C ILE A 63 2.11 30.99 -12.68
N LYS A 64 2.58 29.79 -12.35
CA LYS A 64 3.79 29.21 -12.94
C LYS A 64 3.65 28.91 -14.42
N THR A 65 2.51 28.37 -14.85
CA THR A 65 2.23 28.15 -16.27
C THR A 65 2.30 29.46 -17.03
N ILE A 66 1.57 30.50 -16.62
CA ILE A 66 1.57 31.77 -17.33
C ILE A 66 2.96 32.44 -17.30
N ALA A 67 3.61 32.47 -16.13
CA ALA A 67 4.90 33.15 -15.98
C ALA A 67 6.05 32.44 -16.70
N ASP A 68 6.16 31.11 -16.56
CA ASP A 68 7.30 30.34 -17.07
C ASP A 68 7.09 29.92 -18.54
N LYS A 69 5.85 29.71 -19.01
CA LYS A 69 5.53 29.27 -20.40
C LYS A 69 5.15 30.44 -21.31
N ASP A 70 4.23 31.31 -20.89
CA ASP A 70 3.60 32.28 -21.79
C ASP A 70 4.41 33.59 -21.87
N TYR A 71 5.01 34.04 -20.76
CA TYR A 71 5.72 35.33 -20.70
C TYR A 71 7.22 35.26 -20.37
N GLY A 72 7.73 34.11 -19.90
CA GLY A 72 9.16 33.93 -19.62
C GLY A 72 9.74 34.76 -18.47
N ILE A 73 8.93 35.16 -17.47
CA ILE A 73 9.39 35.96 -16.32
C ILE A 73 9.74 35.08 -15.12
N HIS A 74 10.90 35.34 -14.49
CA HIS A 74 11.27 34.65 -13.26
C HIS A 74 10.33 35.02 -12.10
N THR A 75 9.68 34.01 -11.52
CA THR A 75 8.80 34.21 -10.35
C THR A 75 9.27 33.46 -9.12
N ILE A 76 9.13 34.08 -7.94
CA ILE A 76 9.28 33.42 -6.63
C ILE A 76 7.98 33.59 -5.85
N CYS A 77 7.33 32.48 -5.49
CA CYS A 77 6.09 32.51 -4.71
C CYS A 77 6.37 32.17 -3.24
N SER A 78 5.84 33.00 -2.33
CA SER A 78 5.92 32.78 -0.87
C SER A 78 4.53 32.88 -0.25
N VAL A 79 4.25 32.08 0.78
CA VAL A 79 2.99 32.17 1.53
C VAL A 79 3.16 33.27 2.59
N GLY A 80 2.27 34.26 2.59
CA GLY A 80 2.37 35.45 3.45
C GLY A 80 2.56 35.12 4.92
N PHE A 81 1.83 34.12 5.44
CA PHE A 81 1.98 33.67 6.82
C PHE A 81 3.41 33.20 7.17
N LYS A 82 4.19 32.66 6.22
CA LYS A 82 5.59 32.25 6.49
C LYS A 82 6.53 33.45 6.62
N LEU A 83 6.22 34.55 5.94
CA LEU A 83 6.98 35.79 6.04
C LEU A 83 6.64 36.56 7.33
N SER A 84 5.46 36.32 7.92
CA SER A 84 4.98 37.04 9.12
C SER A 84 5.22 36.31 10.44
N LYS A 85 5.85 35.12 10.45
CA LYS A 85 6.16 34.39 11.70
C LYS A 85 7.33 35.05 12.43
N ASP A 86 7.26 35.18 13.74
CA ASP A 86 8.38 35.72 14.55
C ASP A 86 9.55 34.72 14.65
N ARG A 87 9.25 33.44 14.94
CA ARG A 87 10.29 32.41 15.13
C ARG A 87 10.70 31.77 13.80
N GLY A 88 11.99 31.82 13.48
CA GLY A 88 12.56 31.20 12.29
C GLY A 88 12.40 31.99 10.98
N ARG A 89 11.95 33.25 11.09
CA ARG A 89 11.73 34.18 9.97
C ARG A 89 13.00 34.41 9.15
N ASP A 90 14.10 34.72 9.84
CA ASP A 90 15.36 35.09 9.21
C ASP A 90 15.93 33.94 8.38
N GLN A 91 15.88 32.72 8.90
CA GLN A 91 16.27 31.52 8.16
C GLN A 91 15.38 31.29 6.93
N TYR A 92 14.08 31.56 7.05
CA TYR A 92 13.16 31.46 5.91
C TYR A 92 13.47 32.52 4.84
N MET A 93 13.69 33.78 5.25
CA MET A 93 14.10 34.86 4.35
C MET A 93 15.43 34.56 3.67
N ALA A 94 16.44 34.07 4.40
CA ALA A 94 17.71 33.66 3.82
C ALA A 94 17.53 32.56 2.76
N ASN A 95 16.73 31.52 3.04
CA ASN A 95 16.45 30.46 2.07
C ASN A 95 15.70 30.95 0.83
N VAL A 96 14.83 31.96 0.97
CA VAL A 96 14.17 32.61 -0.17
C VAL A 96 15.19 33.44 -0.95
N ALA A 97 16.04 34.20 -0.27
CA ALA A 97 17.08 35.04 -0.84
C ALA A 97 18.12 34.23 -1.66
N LEU A 98 18.50 33.03 -1.21
CA LEU A 98 19.31 32.09 -1.99
C LEU A 98 18.67 31.78 -3.37
N LYS A 99 17.34 31.68 -3.45
CA LYS A 99 16.63 31.42 -4.71
C LYS A 99 16.57 32.65 -5.60
N PHE A 100 16.53 33.86 -5.03
CA PHE A 100 16.62 35.11 -5.78
C PHE A 100 17.95 35.16 -6.52
N ASN A 101 19.06 34.98 -5.81
CA ASN A 101 20.39 35.05 -6.39
C ASN A 101 20.56 34.04 -7.53
N LEU A 102 20.18 32.77 -7.33
CA LEU A 102 20.28 31.74 -8.38
C LEU A 102 19.45 32.05 -9.62
N LYS A 103 18.20 32.53 -9.44
CA LYS A 103 17.32 32.87 -10.57
C LYS A 103 17.82 34.08 -11.35
N LEU A 104 18.55 34.98 -10.72
CA LEU A 104 19.18 36.12 -11.37
C LEU A 104 20.58 35.79 -11.91
N GLY A 105 20.96 34.52 -11.96
CA GLY A 105 22.24 34.08 -12.53
C GLY A 105 23.42 34.02 -11.54
N GLY A 106 23.21 34.39 -10.28
CA GLY A 106 24.25 34.41 -9.24
C GLY A 106 24.68 33.02 -8.75
N ILE A 107 25.76 33.01 -7.98
CA ILE A 107 26.36 31.82 -7.35
C ILE A 107 26.30 32.01 -5.84
N ASN A 108 25.71 31.05 -5.13
CA ASN A 108 25.54 31.15 -3.67
C ASN A 108 26.74 30.64 -2.87
N GLN A 109 27.35 29.56 -3.33
CA GLN A 109 28.46 28.92 -2.64
C GLN A 109 29.32 28.15 -3.64
N THR A 110 30.61 28.04 -3.33
CA THR A 110 31.61 27.26 -4.06
C THR A 110 32.34 26.36 -3.08
N VAL A 111 32.90 25.25 -3.57
CA VAL A 111 33.80 24.38 -2.82
C VAL A 111 35.23 24.73 -3.22
N GLU A 112 36.20 24.55 -2.33
CA GLU A 112 37.61 24.76 -2.67
C GLU A 112 37.98 23.93 -3.92
N ASN A 113 38.46 24.63 -4.95
CA ASN A 113 38.69 24.08 -6.28
C ASN A 113 39.51 22.77 -6.31
N LYS A 114 40.52 22.64 -5.43
CA LYS A 114 41.34 21.43 -5.32
C LYS A 114 40.52 20.16 -4.99
N ASN A 115 39.35 20.32 -4.35
CA ASN A 115 38.45 19.24 -3.98
C ASN A 115 37.46 18.87 -5.10
N LEU A 116 37.48 19.57 -6.24
CA LEU A 116 36.64 19.29 -7.42
C LEU A 116 37.40 18.59 -8.55
N GLY A 117 38.65 18.21 -8.33
CA GLY A 117 39.45 17.38 -9.23
C GLY A 117 39.45 17.87 -10.68
N ILE A 118 38.96 17.04 -11.61
CA ILE A 118 38.95 17.33 -13.06
C ILE A 118 38.00 18.48 -13.46
N VAL A 119 37.09 18.90 -12.57
CA VAL A 119 36.18 20.02 -12.84
C VAL A 119 36.91 21.36 -12.76
N ASP A 120 37.89 21.51 -11.87
CA ASP A 120 38.62 22.77 -11.70
C ASP A 120 39.45 23.19 -12.93
N GLN A 121 39.77 22.22 -13.79
CA GLN A 121 40.43 22.48 -15.08
C GLN A 121 39.55 23.28 -16.06
N ASN A 122 38.28 23.53 -15.72
CA ASN A 122 37.30 24.24 -16.54
C ASN A 122 37.13 23.65 -17.95
N LYS A 123 37.29 22.33 -18.05
CA LYS A 123 37.22 21.52 -19.27
C LYS A 123 36.25 20.35 -19.14
N THR A 124 35.50 20.29 -18.04
CA THR A 124 34.58 19.20 -17.72
C THR A 124 33.18 19.77 -17.54
N MET A 125 32.24 19.32 -18.37
CA MET A 125 30.82 19.60 -18.20
C MET A 125 30.19 18.51 -17.32
N VAL A 126 29.47 18.90 -16.28
CA VAL A 126 28.70 17.98 -15.45
C VAL A 126 27.24 18.06 -15.86
N VAL A 127 26.60 16.92 -16.07
CA VAL A 127 25.24 16.78 -16.61
C VAL A 127 24.40 15.96 -15.64
N GLY A 128 23.17 16.38 -15.39
CA GLY A 128 22.16 15.61 -14.67
C GLY A 128 21.03 15.22 -15.61
N ILE A 129 20.58 13.96 -15.54
CA ILE A 129 19.47 13.45 -16.33
C ILE A 129 18.50 12.71 -15.41
N ASP A 130 17.21 12.99 -15.55
CA ASP A 130 16.14 12.31 -14.84
C ASP A 130 14.91 12.12 -15.75
N VAL A 131 14.12 11.07 -15.48
CA VAL A 131 12.84 10.81 -16.12
C VAL A 131 11.78 10.71 -15.03
N THR A 132 10.79 11.59 -15.07
CA THR A 132 9.68 11.55 -14.12
C THR A 132 8.42 10.97 -14.77
N HIS A 133 7.82 9.99 -14.09
CA HIS A 133 6.55 9.37 -14.47
C HIS A 133 5.34 10.00 -13.75
N PRO A 134 4.13 9.91 -14.34
CA PRO A 134 2.90 10.35 -13.70
C PRO A 134 2.59 9.57 -12.41
N SER A 135 1.96 10.25 -11.43
CA SER A 135 1.60 9.66 -10.13
C SER A 135 0.57 8.53 -10.26
N PRO A 136 0.56 7.55 -9.32
CA PRO A 136 -0.49 6.54 -9.23
C PRO A 136 -1.89 7.19 -9.16
N GLY A 137 -2.81 6.77 -10.03
CA GLY A 137 -4.16 7.36 -10.17
C GLY A 137 -4.30 8.40 -11.30
N SER A 138 -3.20 8.79 -11.97
CA SER A 138 -3.26 9.56 -13.21
C SER A 138 -3.77 8.70 -14.38
N SER A 139 -4.29 9.34 -15.43
CA SER A 139 -4.66 8.66 -16.68
C SER A 139 -3.53 7.75 -17.18
N SER A 140 -3.88 6.57 -17.69
CA SER A 140 -2.92 5.60 -18.25
C SER A 140 -2.07 6.18 -19.38
N ASN A 141 -2.58 7.21 -20.06
CA ASN A 141 -1.91 7.91 -21.16
C ASN A 141 -1.13 9.16 -20.73
N ALA A 142 -1.05 9.48 -19.43
CA ALA A 142 -0.30 10.64 -18.96
C ALA A 142 1.19 10.51 -19.36
N PRO A 143 1.77 11.51 -20.06
CA PRO A 143 3.12 11.39 -20.60
C PRO A 143 4.18 11.38 -19.48
N SER A 144 5.34 10.82 -19.79
CA SER A 144 6.53 10.99 -18.94
C SER A 144 7.31 12.22 -19.40
N VAL A 145 8.06 12.83 -18.49
CA VAL A 145 8.87 14.00 -18.81
C VAL A 145 10.32 13.71 -18.45
N SER A 146 11.19 13.89 -19.43
CA SER A 146 12.63 13.80 -19.26
C SER A 146 13.24 15.19 -19.11
N ALA A 147 14.23 15.29 -18.25
CA ALA A 147 14.94 16.53 -17.94
C ALA A 147 16.45 16.33 -18.08
N MET A 148 17.13 17.30 -18.69
CA MET A 148 18.58 17.40 -18.69
C MET A 148 19.00 18.76 -18.17
N VAL A 149 19.91 18.77 -17.19
CA VAL A 149 20.60 19.95 -16.69
C VAL A 149 22.09 19.81 -16.96
N ALA A 150 22.79 20.91 -17.22
CA ALA A 150 24.24 20.87 -17.36
C ALA A 150 24.89 22.10 -16.72
N SER A 151 26.07 21.93 -16.15
CA SER A 151 26.92 23.03 -15.72
C SER A 151 27.42 23.81 -16.94
N VAL A 152 27.64 25.11 -16.75
CA VAL A 152 28.19 26.00 -17.79
C VAL A 152 29.64 26.40 -17.53
N ASP A 153 30.15 26.13 -16.33
CA ASP A 153 31.50 26.48 -15.87
C ASP A 153 31.97 25.53 -14.75
N LYS A 154 33.21 25.73 -14.27
CA LYS A 154 33.80 25.01 -13.14
C LYS A 154 33.27 25.37 -11.76
N PHE A 155 32.57 26.48 -11.60
CA PHE A 155 32.03 26.91 -10.30
C PHE A 155 30.79 26.11 -9.92
N LEU A 156 30.14 25.49 -10.90
CA LEU A 156 28.95 24.64 -10.73
C LEU A 156 27.80 25.38 -10.03
N GLY A 157 27.71 26.70 -10.22
CA GLY A 157 26.67 27.54 -9.64
C GLY A 157 25.38 27.59 -10.47
N GLN A 158 25.52 27.58 -11.79
CA GLN A 158 24.42 27.73 -12.74
C GLN A 158 24.15 26.43 -13.52
N TRP A 159 22.88 26.01 -13.54
CA TRP A 159 22.43 24.73 -14.08
C TRP A 159 21.23 24.90 -15.01
N PRO A 160 21.41 25.47 -16.22
CA PRO A 160 20.33 25.58 -17.19
C PRO A 160 19.74 24.20 -17.52
N ALA A 161 18.41 24.13 -17.55
CA ALA A 161 17.63 22.90 -17.81
C ALA A 161 17.03 22.89 -19.23
N THR A 162 16.74 21.69 -19.74
CA THR A 162 15.90 21.44 -20.92
C THR A 162 14.98 20.26 -20.63
N LEU A 163 13.75 20.31 -21.13
CA LEU A 163 12.70 19.34 -20.86
C LEU A 163 12.19 18.72 -22.17
N ARG A 164 11.78 17.45 -22.13
CA ARG A 164 11.09 16.76 -23.24
C ARG A 164 9.92 15.94 -22.72
N ILE A 165 8.82 15.97 -23.45
CA ILE A 165 7.64 15.15 -23.19
C ILE A 165 7.77 13.89 -24.03
N GLN A 166 7.61 12.73 -23.40
CA GLN A 166 7.71 11.42 -24.06
C GLN A 166 6.54 10.52 -23.67
N ARG A 167 6.45 9.34 -24.32
CA ARG A 167 5.35 8.40 -24.10
C ARG A 167 5.26 7.98 -22.62
N ALA A 168 4.05 7.64 -22.19
CA ALA A 168 3.76 7.27 -20.81
C ALA A 168 4.64 6.09 -20.34
N ARG A 169 5.20 6.20 -19.12
CA ARG A 169 6.01 5.17 -18.44
C ARG A 169 7.24 4.69 -19.21
N GLN A 170 7.72 5.51 -20.14
CA GLN A 170 8.93 5.23 -20.90
C GLN A 170 10.15 5.75 -20.15
N GLU A 171 11.12 4.87 -19.87
CA GLU A 171 12.28 5.14 -19.02
C GLU A 171 13.50 5.64 -19.80
N ASN A 172 13.61 5.29 -21.09
CA ASN A 172 14.64 5.84 -21.98
C ASN A 172 14.29 7.27 -22.36
N VAL A 173 15.27 8.17 -22.33
CA VAL A 173 15.07 9.56 -22.74
C VAL A 173 15.02 9.67 -24.27
N ASP A 174 13.93 10.21 -24.79
CA ASP A 174 13.82 10.61 -26.19
C ASP A 174 14.56 11.94 -26.43
N ASP A 175 15.16 12.10 -27.61
CA ASP A 175 15.77 13.36 -28.06
C ASP A 175 16.98 13.85 -27.22
N LEU A 176 17.73 12.91 -26.63
CA LEU A 176 18.98 13.23 -25.90
C LEU A 176 20.00 13.97 -26.77
N THR A 177 19.98 13.73 -28.09
CA THR A 177 20.86 14.39 -29.04
C THR A 177 20.64 15.91 -29.03
N GLU A 178 19.42 16.39 -29.22
CA GLU A 178 19.15 17.84 -29.24
C GLU A 178 19.26 18.47 -27.85
N MET A 179 18.90 17.71 -26.79
CA MET A 179 19.09 18.18 -25.41
C MET A 179 20.58 18.47 -25.12
N LEU A 180 21.48 17.54 -25.44
CA LEU A 180 22.92 17.73 -25.19
C LEU A 180 23.51 18.83 -26.09
N LYS A 181 23.10 18.91 -27.37
CA LYS A 181 23.52 20.01 -28.27
C LYS A 181 23.20 21.38 -27.69
N SER A 182 21.99 21.53 -27.15
CA SER A 182 21.58 22.75 -26.47
C SER A 182 22.47 23.09 -25.28
N ARG A 183 22.91 22.09 -24.50
CA ARG A 183 23.83 22.30 -23.36
C ARG A 183 25.25 22.65 -23.80
N LEU A 184 25.77 21.99 -24.83
CA LEU A 184 27.08 22.29 -25.43
C LEU A 184 27.14 23.72 -25.99
N ASN A 185 26.04 24.21 -26.56
CA ASN A 185 25.96 25.60 -27.00
C ASN A 185 26.01 26.58 -25.82
N LEU A 186 25.30 26.30 -24.72
CA LEU A 186 25.33 27.14 -23.52
C LEU A 186 26.69 27.14 -22.82
N TRP A 187 27.46 26.06 -22.92
CA TRP A 187 28.85 26.05 -22.46
C TRP A 187 29.68 27.10 -23.19
N LYS A 188 29.55 27.21 -24.52
CA LYS A 188 30.25 28.25 -25.28
C LYS A 188 29.73 29.65 -25.00
N THR A 189 28.41 29.83 -25.02
CA THR A 189 27.81 31.17 -24.99
C THR A 189 27.69 31.72 -23.58
N LYS A 190 27.14 30.96 -22.63
CA LYS A 190 26.92 31.41 -21.26
C LYS A 190 28.14 31.18 -20.37
N GLY A 191 28.91 30.12 -20.62
CA GLY A 191 30.18 29.88 -19.94
C GLY A 191 31.38 30.62 -20.55
N GLU A 192 31.17 31.32 -21.67
CA GLU A 192 32.19 32.10 -22.39
C GLU A 192 33.43 31.26 -22.80
N HIS A 193 33.23 29.97 -23.03
CA HIS A 193 34.29 29.05 -23.42
C HIS A 193 34.55 29.09 -24.94
N THR A 194 35.82 29.24 -25.33
CA THR A 194 36.24 29.14 -26.73
C THR A 194 36.16 27.69 -27.25
N ALA A 195 36.51 26.72 -26.40
CA ALA A 195 36.49 25.29 -26.71
C ALA A 195 35.31 24.56 -26.05
N LEU A 196 34.88 23.46 -26.68
CA LEU A 196 33.90 22.53 -26.10
C LEU A 196 34.54 21.72 -24.96
N PRO A 197 33.75 21.16 -24.02
CA PRO A 197 34.30 20.43 -22.89
C PRO A 197 35.05 19.18 -23.35
N GLU A 198 36.20 18.87 -22.75
CA GLU A 198 36.95 17.64 -23.05
C GLU A 198 36.36 16.41 -22.35
N ASN A 199 35.64 16.61 -21.24
CA ASN A 199 35.00 15.56 -20.46
C ASN A 199 33.52 15.91 -20.23
N ILE A 200 32.65 14.90 -20.29
CA ILE A 200 31.23 14.99 -19.94
C ILE A 200 30.94 13.96 -18.84
N LEU A 201 30.67 14.46 -17.64
CA LEU A 201 30.34 13.66 -16.45
C LEU A 201 28.82 13.69 -16.22
N ILE A 202 28.16 12.55 -16.37
CA ILE A 202 26.70 12.42 -16.37
C ILE A 202 26.25 11.70 -15.11
N TYR A 203 25.32 12.29 -14.37
CA TYR A 203 24.57 11.66 -13.28
C TYR A 203 23.15 11.37 -13.73
N ARG A 204 22.80 10.08 -13.86
CA ARG A 204 21.51 9.61 -14.34
C ARG A 204 20.69 9.02 -13.18
N ASP A 205 19.65 9.72 -12.74
CA ASP A 205 18.70 9.24 -11.72
C ASP A 205 17.53 8.49 -12.38
N GLY A 206 16.76 7.72 -11.62
CA GLY A 206 15.48 7.14 -12.07
C GLY A 206 15.55 5.76 -12.75
N VAL A 207 16.74 5.19 -12.99
CA VAL A 207 16.85 3.86 -13.62
C VAL A 207 17.10 2.74 -12.61
N SER A 208 16.42 1.60 -12.79
CA SER A 208 16.64 0.37 -12.01
C SER A 208 17.77 -0.48 -12.61
N GLU A 209 18.30 -1.43 -11.83
CA GLU A 209 19.43 -2.30 -12.26
C GLU A 209 19.15 -3.04 -13.58
N GLY A 210 17.92 -3.54 -13.77
CA GLY A 210 17.51 -4.21 -15.02
C GLY A 210 17.48 -3.31 -16.26
N GLN A 211 17.63 -2.00 -16.09
CA GLN A 211 17.60 -1.02 -17.19
C GLN A 211 18.99 -0.44 -17.51
N TYR A 212 20.06 -0.88 -16.85
CA TYR A 212 21.40 -0.34 -17.11
C TYR A 212 21.90 -0.60 -18.52
N ASP A 213 21.48 -1.70 -19.15
CA ASP A 213 21.82 -1.99 -20.54
C ASP A 213 21.14 -1.01 -21.51
N MET A 214 19.94 -0.51 -21.18
CA MET A 214 19.26 0.51 -21.99
C MET A 214 20.07 1.81 -22.04
N VAL A 215 20.61 2.27 -20.91
CA VAL A 215 21.44 3.49 -20.86
C VAL A 215 22.66 3.37 -21.79
N LEU A 216 23.31 2.19 -21.82
CA LEU A 216 24.48 1.97 -22.67
C LEU A 216 24.13 1.74 -24.15
N SER A 217 23.06 1.00 -24.43
CA SER A 217 22.69 0.59 -25.79
C SER A 217 21.84 1.61 -26.53
N GLN A 218 21.12 2.49 -25.82
CA GLN A 218 20.16 3.43 -26.40
C GLN A 218 20.48 4.90 -26.07
N GLU A 219 20.79 5.25 -24.82
CA GLU A 219 21.03 6.67 -24.43
C GLU A 219 22.44 7.15 -24.83
N LEU A 220 23.49 6.38 -24.50
CA LEU A 220 24.88 6.75 -24.82
C LEU A 220 25.12 7.00 -26.33
N PRO A 221 24.58 6.20 -27.27
CA PRO A 221 24.70 6.50 -28.70
C PRO A 221 24.10 7.86 -29.09
N GLN A 222 22.97 8.27 -28.50
CA GLN A 222 22.36 9.56 -28.77
C GLN A 222 23.22 10.73 -28.29
N LEU A 223 23.86 10.58 -27.12
CA LEU A 223 24.80 11.57 -26.58
C LEU A 223 26.06 11.67 -27.45
N ARG A 224 26.56 10.55 -27.98
CA ARG A 224 27.68 10.54 -28.93
C ARG A 224 27.32 11.23 -30.24
N ARG A 225 26.13 10.99 -30.79
CA ARG A 225 25.63 11.67 -32.00
C ARG A 225 25.58 13.20 -31.83
N ALA A 226 25.19 13.70 -30.65
CA ALA A 226 25.24 15.14 -30.39
C ALA A 226 26.66 15.68 -30.48
N CYS A 227 27.64 14.94 -29.98
CA CYS A 227 29.04 15.35 -30.04
C CYS A 227 29.60 15.26 -31.46
N GLU A 228 29.26 14.22 -32.23
CA GLU A 228 29.63 14.09 -33.64
C GLU A 228 29.14 15.28 -34.49
N GLN A 229 27.99 15.87 -34.14
CA GLN A 229 27.41 17.01 -34.84
C GLN A 229 27.99 18.38 -34.41
N VAL A 230 28.55 18.50 -33.21
CA VAL A 230 28.95 19.79 -32.62
C VAL A 230 30.47 19.94 -32.48
N TYR A 231 31.19 18.84 -32.23
CA TYR A 231 32.65 18.88 -32.06
C TYR A 231 33.37 18.94 -33.40
N PRO A 232 34.50 19.65 -33.48
CA PRO A 232 35.40 19.56 -34.63
C PRO A 232 35.84 18.11 -34.88
N THR A 233 35.96 17.73 -36.16
CA THR A 233 36.35 16.36 -36.56
C THR A 233 37.73 15.95 -36.03
N VAL A 234 38.63 16.92 -35.79
CA VAL A 234 39.96 16.67 -35.21
C VAL A 234 39.83 16.20 -33.75
N ASP A 235 38.93 16.83 -32.99
CA ASP A 235 38.73 16.52 -31.57
C ASP A 235 38.04 15.16 -31.40
N THR A 236 37.05 14.85 -32.24
CA THR A 236 36.38 13.54 -32.21
C THR A 236 37.32 12.41 -32.61
N LYS A 237 38.22 12.62 -33.59
CA LYS A 237 39.29 11.65 -33.92
C LYS A 237 40.28 11.44 -32.77
N ASN A 238 40.53 12.46 -31.96
CA ASN A 238 41.36 12.37 -30.76
C ASN A 238 40.62 11.79 -29.54
N GLY A 239 39.39 11.31 -29.72
CA GLY A 239 38.61 10.66 -28.67
C GLY A 239 37.91 11.63 -27.71
N LEU A 240 37.63 12.86 -28.15
CA LEU A 240 36.87 13.86 -27.38
C LEU A 240 35.39 13.95 -27.83
N PRO A 241 34.46 14.24 -26.90
CA PRO A 241 34.66 14.27 -25.46
C PRO A 241 34.72 12.87 -24.83
N ARG A 242 35.36 12.77 -23.65
CA ARG A 242 35.35 11.56 -22.83
C ARG A 242 34.10 11.53 -21.96
N PHE A 243 33.36 10.41 -21.96
CA PHE A 243 32.12 10.25 -21.21
C PHE A 243 32.31 9.42 -19.93
N THR A 244 31.64 9.85 -18.86
CA THR A 244 31.48 9.10 -17.60
C THR A 244 30.00 9.18 -17.23
N ILE A 245 29.31 8.05 -17.08
CA ILE A 245 27.89 7.95 -16.68
C ILE A 245 27.80 7.24 -15.33
N ILE A 246 27.32 7.96 -14.32
CA ILE A 246 27.07 7.48 -12.96
C ILE A 246 25.57 7.34 -12.78
N ILE A 247 25.11 6.13 -12.46
CA ILE A 247 23.71 5.87 -12.13
C ILE A 247 23.46 6.22 -10.67
N CYS A 248 22.45 7.04 -10.41
CA CYS A 248 22.01 7.42 -9.08
C CYS A 248 20.80 6.58 -8.67
N GLY A 249 20.94 5.77 -7.62
CA GLY A 249 19.81 5.04 -7.03
C GLY A 249 19.41 5.66 -5.70
N LYS A 250 18.31 6.43 -5.65
CA LYS A 250 17.82 7.02 -4.39
C LYS A 250 16.84 6.12 -3.63
N ARG A 251 16.09 5.29 -4.35
CA ARG A 251 14.98 4.48 -3.81
C ARG A 251 15.35 2.99 -3.77
N HIS A 252 16.32 2.63 -2.93
CA HIS A 252 16.73 1.23 -2.70
C HIS A 252 16.38 0.73 -1.29
N LYS A 253 16.48 -0.59 -1.10
CA LYS A 253 16.24 -1.26 0.18
C LYS A 253 17.47 -1.36 1.09
N THR A 254 18.68 -1.09 0.59
CA THR A 254 19.93 -1.09 1.36
C THR A 254 19.92 -0.01 2.45
N ARG A 255 20.36 -0.33 3.67
CA ARG A 255 20.49 0.58 4.81
C ARG A 255 21.82 0.34 5.50
N PHE A 256 22.46 1.41 5.98
CA PHE A 256 23.72 1.35 6.74
C PHE A 256 23.50 1.93 8.13
N TYR A 257 24.07 1.28 9.14
CA TYR A 257 23.98 1.69 10.53
C TYR A 257 25.39 1.84 11.11
N PRO A 258 25.65 2.88 11.93
CA PRO A 258 26.88 2.96 12.72
C PRO A 258 26.99 1.75 13.64
N THR A 259 28.20 1.19 13.79
CA THR A 259 28.47 0.08 14.72
C THR A 259 28.66 0.55 16.16
N THR A 260 28.93 1.84 16.36
CA THR A 260 29.10 2.46 17.69
C THR A 260 28.35 3.79 17.79
N GLU A 261 27.92 4.17 18.99
CA GLU A 261 27.24 5.46 19.23
C GLU A 261 28.11 6.68 18.91
N GLN A 262 29.45 6.54 18.97
CA GLN A 262 30.38 7.63 18.66
C GLN A 262 30.36 7.98 17.17
N ASP A 263 29.97 7.03 16.31
CA ASP A 263 29.88 7.19 14.87
C ASP A 263 28.50 7.65 14.39
N CYS A 264 27.57 7.83 15.32
CA CYS A 264 26.26 8.39 15.06
C CYS A 264 26.30 9.92 14.88
N ASP A 265 25.43 10.43 14.02
CA ASP A 265 25.04 11.83 14.04
C ASP A 265 24.03 12.12 15.18
N ARG A 266 23.56 13.36 15.30
CA ARG A 266 22.59 13.77 16.35
C ARG A 266 21.24 13.05 16.27
N SER A 267 20.99 12.33 15.18
CA SER A 267 19.77 11.57 14.91
C SER A 267 19.98 10.06 15.07
N GLY A 268 21.20 9.60 15.38
CA GLY A 268 21.52 8.17 15.43
C GLY A 268 21.76 7.56 14.06
N ASN A 269 21.95 8.35 12.99
CA ASN A 269 22.29 7.85 11.66
C ASN A 269 23.80 7.90 11.42
N THR A 270 24.27 7.31 10.31
CA THR A 270 25.65 7.51 9.84
C THR A 270 25.94 9.00 9.59
N LYS A 271 27.16 9.44 9.92
CA LYS A 271 27.59 10.81 9.65
C LYS A 271 27.62 11.07 8.13
N PRO A 272 27.23 12.27 7.66
CA PRO A 272 27.40 12.65 6.25
C PRO A 272 28.85 12.44 5.79
N GLY A 273 29.03 11.76 4.66
CA GLY A 273 30.36 11.36 4.15
C GLY A 273 30.73 9.90 4.39
N THR A 274 29.88 9.11 5.07
CA THR A 274 30.05 7.65 5.11
C THR A 274 29.95 7.06 3.70
N VAL A 275 31.04 6.43 3.24
CA VAL A 275 31.12 5.67 2.00
C VAL A 275 31.20 4.19 2.35
N VAL A 276 30.41 3.37 1.66
CA VAL A 276 30.49 1.91 1.73
C VAL A 276 30.67 1.40 0.31
N ASP A 277 31.85 0.89 0.02
CA ASP A 277 32.28 0.35 -1.29
C ASP A 277 32.54 -1.18 -1.22
N ARG A 278 32.42 -1.80 -0.03
CA ARG A 278 32.77 -3.21 0.24
C ARG A 278 31.70 -3.95 1.07
N GLY A 279 31.68 -5.29 0.95
CA GLY A 279 30.99 -6.21 1.87
C GLY A 279 29.49 -6.41 1.69
N VAL A 280 28.73 -5.43 1.17
CA VAL A 280 27.25 -5.49 1.05
C VAL A 280 26.78 -5.60 -0.41
N PHE A 281 27.68 -5.42 -1.37
CA PHE A 281 27.37 -5.51 -2.80
C PHE A 281 27.41 -6.98 -3.25
N SER A 282 26.23 -7.62 -3.32
CA SER A 282 26.06 -8.95 -3.91
C SER A 282 26.12 -8.87 -5.43
N ASN A 283 27.30 -8.60 -5.99
CA ASN A 283 27.58 -8.84 -7.41
C ASN A 283 28.75 -9.84 -7.51
N PRO A 284 28.48 -11.16 -7.54
CA PRO A 284 29.51 -12.19 -7.40
C PRO A 284 30.19 -12.49 -8.74
N GLN A 285 30.94 -11.54 -9.31
CA GLN A 285 31.79 -11.83 -10.47
C GLN A 285 33.20 -11.24 -10.33
N ARG A 286 34.20 -12.08 -10.60
CA ARG A 286 35.64 -11.76 -10.47
C ARG A 286 36.08 -10.70 -11.48
N GLN A 287 36.98 -9.85 -11.00
CA GLN A 287 37.70 -8.77 -11.70
C GLN A 287 38.30 -9.22 -13.05
N ASP A 288 38.29 -8.34 -14.07
CA ASP A 288 38.89 -8.62 -15.39
C ASP A 288 40.39 -8.97 -15.22
N PRO A 289 40.85 -10.16 -15.67
CA PRO A 289 42.24 -10.59 -15.53
C PRO A 289 43.27 -9.63 -16.15
N LYS A 290 42.88 -8.75 -17.09
CA LYS A 290 43.75 -7.71 -17.66
C LYS A 290 43.88 -6.50 -16.74
N VAL A 291 42.83 -6.16 -16.00
CA VAL A 291 42.84 -5.08 -14.99
C VAL A 291 43.61 -5.58 -13.77
N ALA A 292 43.33 -6.80 -13.31
CA ALA A 292 44.07 -7.46 -12.24
C ALA A 292 45.57 -7.59 -12.58
N LYS A 293 45.95 -8.01 -13.79
CA LYS A 293 47.37 -8.06 -14.19
C LYS A 293 48.08 -6.72 -14.19
N VAL A 294 47.38 -5.61 -14.43
CA VAL A 294 47.99 -4.27 -14.46
C VAL A 294 48.09 -3.72 -13.03
N GLU A 295 47.10 -3.98 -12.18
CA GLU A 295 47.12 -3.63 -10.75
C GLU A 295 48.14 -4.49 -9.97
N ASP A 296 48.20 -5.79 -10.24
CA ASP A 296 49.18 -6.73 -9.65
C ASP A 296 50.60 -6.43 -10.14
N ALA A 297 50.78 -5.98 -11.38
CA ALA A 297 52.08 -5.52 -11.89
C ALA A 297 52.56 -4.22 -11.23
N LEU A 298 51.66 -3.46 -10.58
CA LEU A 298 51.98 -2.23 -9.84
C LEU A 298 52.27 -2.49 -8.36
N HIS A 299 52.07 -3.73 -7.86
CA HIS A 299 52.37 -4.13 -6.49
C HIS A 299 53.42 -5.26 -6.45
N PRO A 300 54.72 -4.94 -6.38
CA PRO A 300 55.75 -5.93 -6.08
C PRO A 300 55.61 -6.42 -4.64
N SER A 301 55.07 -7.64 -4.52
CA SER A 301 55.44 -8.72 -3.59
C SER A 301 55.89 -8.37 -2.16
N THR A 302 55.15 -8.90 -1.19
CA THR A 302 55.69 -9.91 -0.24
C THR A 302 54.49 -10.72 0.28
N GLN A 303 54.27 -11.93 -0.23
CA GLN A 303 54.65 -13.22 0.39
C GLN A 303 53.95 -13.45 1.73
N LYS A 304 53.28 -14.55 2.05
CA LYS A 304 52.97 -15.90 1.52
C LYS A 304 51.79 -16.33 2.43
N THR A 305 50.79 -17.10 2.02
CA THR A 305 50.93 -18.50 1.63
C THR A 305 49.74 -18.93 0.76
N LEU A 306 50.05 -19.63 -0.32
CA LEU A 306 49.20 -20.59 -1.04
C LEU A 306 48.83 -21.76 -0.09
N ASP A 307 47.76 -22.55 -0.28
CA ASP A 307 47.58 -23.51 -1.38
C ASP A 307 46.13 -24.03 -1.38
N LEU A 308 45.38 -23.93 -2.48
CA LEU A 308 45.20 -24.93 -3.55
C LEU A 308 44.54 -26.26 -3.14
N GLY A 309 43.21 -26.26 -3.18
CA GLY A 309 42.43 -27.35 -3.77
C GLY A 309 41.73 -26.83 -5.04
N SER A 310 42.49 -26.49 -6.08
CA SER A 310 42.51 -27.25 -7.35
C SER A 310 41.09 -27.56 -7.90
N LEU A 311 40.56 -26.73 -8.82
CA LEU A 311 40.60 -26.92 -10.29
C LEU A 311 39.59 -28.00 -10.79
N LYS A 312 38.71 -27.86 -11.79
CA LYS A 312 38.40 -26.96 -12.94
C LYS A 312 36.92 -27.24 -13.34
N LEU A 313 36.20 -26.36 -14.05
CA LEU A 313 35.88 -26.50 -15.50
C LEU A 313 35.00 -25.28 -15.90
N THR A 314 35.53 -24.34 -16.68
CA THR A 314 35.37 -24.12 -18.15
C THR A 314 34.14 -23.34 -18.63
N LYS A 315 34.46 -22.09 -19.04
CA LYS A 315 34.03 -21.34 -20.24
C LYS A 315 32.54 -21.21 -20.57
N GLY A 316 32.01 -20.01 -20.35
CA GLY A 316 30.86 -19.47 -21.10
C GLY A 316 30.35 -18.10 -20.59
N PHE A 317 30.95 -17.00 -21.08
CA PHE A 317 30.44 -15.60 -21.11
C PHE A 317 30.59 -14.68 -19.84
N PRO A 318 31.23 -13.47 -19.97
CA PRO A 318 31.60 -12.61 -18.83
C PRO A 318 30.70 -11.36 -18.56
N SER A 319 30.35 -11.24 -17.28
CA SER A 319 30.36 -10.18 -16.23
C SER A 319 30.56 -8.64 -16.39
N ARG A 320 29.95 -7.88 -15.43
CA ARG A 320 29.91 -6.40 -15.16
C ARG A 320 30.35 -6.07 -13.68
N PRO A 321 30.57 -4.82 -13.19
CA PRO A 321 30.01 -3.54 -13.68
C PRO A 321 30.96 -2.32 -13.75
N GLY A 322 30.68 -1.44 -14.72
CA GLY A 322 31.24 -0.09 -14.84
C GLY A 322 31.99 0.13 -16.16
N TYR A 323 31.25 0.55 -17.20
CA TYR A 323 31.73 0.97 -18.53
C TYR A 323 32.11 -0.11 -19.57
N GLY A 324 31.47 0.00 -20.74
CA GLY A 324 32.19 -0.06 -22.02
C GLY A 324 31.86 -1.21 -22.97
N THR A 325 30.80 -1.08 -23.76
CA THR A 325 30.89 -1.49 -25.17
C THR A 325 31.77 -0.48 -25.91
N LYS A 326 32.95 -0.92 -26.36
CA LYS A 326 33.88 -0.26 -27.31
C LYS A 326 33.90 1.29 -27.25
N GLY A 327 34.32 1.84 -26.12
CA GLY A 327 34.71 3.25 -25.98
C GLY A 327 36.12 3.31 -25.39
N THR A 328 36.95 4.19 -25.92
CA THR A 328 38.37 4.38 -25.58
C THR A 328 38.63 4.41 -24.06
N LYS A 329 39.67 3.70 -23.61
CA LYS A 329 40.13 3.61 -22.21
C LYS A 329 40.22 4.99 -21.55
N VAL A 330 39.56 5.19 -20.41
CA VAL A 330 39.77 6.37 -19.54
C VAL A 330 41.02 6.14 -18.72
N TYR A 331 42.13 6.76 -19.14
CA TYR A 331 43.36 6.80 -18.36
C TYR A 331 43.31 8.00 -17.42
N ALA A 332 43.32 7.77 -16.10
CA ALA A 332 43.97 8.73 -15.23
C ALA A 332 45.48 8.56 -15.49
N LYS A 333 46.15 9.57 -16.07
CA LYS A 333 47.59 9.51 -16.34
C LYS A 333 48.43 9.26 -15.07
N SER A 334 47.88 9.57 -13.90
CA SER A 334 48.41 9.30 -12.56
C SER A 334 47.28 9.42 -11.54
N ILE A 335 47.27 8.58 -10.49
CA ILE A 335 46.38 8.76 -9.33
C ILE A 335 47.02 9.83 -8.43
N PRO A 336 46.41 11.01 -8.24
CA PRO A 336 46.99 12.05 -7.41
C PRO A 336 46.92 11.65 -5.92
N PRO A 337 47.97 11.89 -5.12
CA PRO A 337 47.87 11.76 -3.66
C PRO A 337 46.75 12.67 -3.11
N PRO A 338 45.98 12.26 -2.09
CA PRO A 338 46.10 11.05 -1.27
C PRO A 338 45.27 9.84 -1.78
N PHE A 339 44.73 9.90 -3.01
CA PHE A 339 43.83 8.87 -3.50
C PHE A 339 44.58 7.57 -3.81
N GLN A 340 43.94 6.43 -3.52
CA GLN A 340 44.53 5.09 -3.75
C GLN A 340 44.09 4.48 -5.07
N ASN A 341 42.89 4.80 -5.53
CA ASN A 341 42.30 4.28 -6.76
C ASN A 341 41.34 5.32 -7.38
N ILE A 342 40.82 5.02 -8.58
CA ILE A 342 39.92 5.91 -9.32
C ILE A 342 38.54 6.04 -8.62
N ALA A 343 38.06 4.99 -7.95
CA ALA A 343 36.78 5.03 -7.23
C ALA A 343 36.81 6.11 -6.13
N ASN A 344 37.88 6.17 -5.33
CA ASN A 344 38.05 7.19 -4.30
C ASN A 344 37.99 8.62 -4.87
N ILE A 345 38.52 8.84 -6.09
CA ILE A 345 38.47 10.16 -6.76
C ILE A 345 37.02 10.51 -7.13
N VAL A 346 36.27 9.55 -7.68
CA VAL A 346 34.87 9.76 -8.08
C VAL A 346 33.96 9.92 -6.87
N GLU A 347 34.19 9.16 -5.81
CA GLU A 347 33.48 9.24 -4.53
C GLU A 347 33.69 10.61 -3.87
N ASP A 348 34.94 11.05 -3.76
CA ASP A 348 35.29 12.37 -3.20
C ASP A 348 34.69 13.51 -4.04
N LEU A 349 34.86 13.47 -5.37
CA LEU A 349 34.24 14.44 -6.27
C LEU A 349 32.72 14.51 -6.10
N THR A 350 32.05 13.35 -6.05
CA THR A 350 30.59 13.27 -5.88
C THR A 350 30.17 13.81 -4.51
N HIS A 351 30.91 13.48 -3.45
CA HIS A 351 30.67 13.98 -2.10
C HIS A 351 30.81 15.50 -2.02
N ASN A 352 31.90 16.05 -2.55
CA ASN A 352 32.16 17.48 -2.56
C ASN A 352 31.09 18.26 -3.34
N MET A 353 30.62 17.71 -4.47
CA MET A 353 29.50 18.31 -5.19
C MET A 353 28.21 18.34 -4.38
N CYS A 354 27.95 17.42 -3.44
CA CYS A 354 26.75 17.47 -2.59
C CYS A 354 26.64 18.75 -1.73
N TYR A 355 27.72 19.50 -1.55
CA TYR A 355 27.71 20.81 -0.89
C TYR A 355 27.44 21.99 -1.83
N LEU A 356 27.27 21.77 -3.14
CA LEU A 356 27.05 22.81 -4.15
C LEU A 356 25.57 23.01 -4.51
N PHE A 357 24.64 22.39 -3.76
CA PHE A 357 23.22 22.61 -3.98
C PHE A 357 22.80 24.02 -3.50
N GLY A 358 22.71 24.96 -4.43
CA GLY A 358 22.54 26.38 -4.14
C GLY A 358 21.23 26.77 -3.45
N ARG A 359 20.27 25.86 -3.22
CA ARG A 359 19.06 26.15 -2.43
C ARG A 359 19.21 25.83 -0.93
N ALA A 360 20.37 25.32 -0.49
CA ALA A 360 20.63 24.99 0.91
C ALA A 360 22.11 25.17 1.28
N THR A 361 22.38 25.57 2.52
CA THR A 361 23.73 25.69 3.08
C THR A 361 24.17 24.41 3.81
N LYS A 362 23.77 23.25 3.29
CA LYS A 362 24.04 21.91 3.84
C LYS A 362 24.21 20.92 2.70
N ALA A 363 24.96 19.84 2.93
CA ALA A 363 25.03 18.72 2.00
C ALA A 363 23.63 18.15 1.74
N VAL A 364 23.33 17.89 0.47
CA VAL A 364 22.11 17.19 0.04
C VAL A 364 22.34 15.69 -0.11
N SER A 365 21.27 14.92 -0.02
CA SER A 365 21.31 13.44 -0.08
C SER A 365 21.54 12.87 -1.49
N LEU A 366 21.45 13.71 -2.53
CA LEU A 366 21.62 13.34 -3.92
C LEU A 366 22.50 14.40 -4.57
N CYS A 367 23.44 13.98 -5.42
CA CYS A 367 24.37 14.90 -6.07
C CYS A 367 23.59 15.98 -6.85
N PRO A 368 23.98 17.28 -6.78
CA PRO A 368 23.22 18.37 -7.38
C PRO A 368 22.82 18.22 -8.84
N PRO A 369 23.64 17.70 -9.78
CA PRO A 369 23.21 17.46 -11.15
C PRO A 369 21.92 16.62 -11.23
N ALA A 370 21.91 15.46 -10.58
CA ALA A 370 20.71 14.60 -10.52
C ALA A 370 19.54 15.30 -9.81
N TYR A 371 19.83 16.01 -8.70
CA TYR A 371 18.78 16.69 -7.95
C TYR A 371 18.17 17.88 -8.72
N TYR A 372 18.95 18.61 -9.51
CA TYR A 372 18.44 19.68 -10.37
C TYR A 372 17.64 19.13 -11.55
N ALA A 373 17.97 17.95 -12.08
CA ALA A 373 17.16 17.27 -13.09
C ALA A 373 15.77 16.88 -12.52
N ASP A 374 15.72 16.26 -11.34
CA ASP A 374 14.47 15.97 -10.60
C ASP A 374 13.66 17.25 -10.32
N LEU A 375 14.32 18.38 -10.03
CA LEU A 375 13.64 19.66 -9.80
C LEU A 375 13.21 20.40 -11.08
N ALA A 376 13.81 20.09 -12.23
CA ALA A 376 13.49 20.73 -13.49
C ALA A 376 12.06 20.35 -13.95
N TYR A 377 11.59 19.16 -13.56
CA TYR A 377 10.20 18.77 -13.66
C TYR A 377 9.52 18.82 -12.28
N PRO A 378 8.65 19.81 -11.99
CA PRO A 378 8.00 19.83 -10.70
C PRO A 378 7.02 18.65 -10.62
N SER A 379 7.24 17.69 -9.72
CA SER A 379 6.23 16.70 -9.31
C SER A 379 4.92 17.32 -8.79
N LYS A 380 4.91 18.65 -8.54
CA LYS A 380 3.71 19.46 -8.28
C LYS A 380 3.08 20.08 -9.53
N ALA A 381 3.50 19.69 -10.73
CA ALA A 381 3.04 20.18 -12.02
C ALA A 381 2.32 19.08 -12.84
N GLU A 382 1.53 18.23 -12.17
CA GLU A 382 0.48 17.39 -12.77
C GLU A 382 -0.64 18.23 -13.45
N GLY A 383 -0.30 19.18 -14.30
CA GLY A 383 -1.26 20.12 -14.86
C GLY A 383 -0.64 21.16 -15.80
N TYR A 384 0.50 20.86 -16.43
CA TYR A 384 0.81 21.52 -17.69
C TYR A 384 -0.13 20.90 -18.74
N ASP A 385 -1.30 21.50 -18.92
CA ASP A 385 -2.23 21.16 -19.99
C ASP A 385 -1.55 21.39 -21.34
N VAL A 386 -1.14 20.30 -21.99
CA VAL A 386 -0.74 20.27 -23.41
C VAL A 386 -1.82 19.59 -24.27
N LEU A 387 -2.99 19.27 -23.70
CA LEU A 387 -4.10 18.66 -24.46
C LEU A 387 -5.41 19.39 -24.19
N HIS A 388 -5.69 20.40 -25.00
CA HIS A 388 -7.00 21.01 -25.13
C HIS A 388 -7.71 20.39 -26.34
N VAL A 389 -8.45 19.29 -26.14
CA VAL A 389 -9.56 18.88 -27.03
C VAL A 389 -10.68 18.22 -26.21
N LYS A 390 -11.79 18.98 -26.09
CA LYS A 390 -13.21 18.60 -25.86
C LYS A 390 -13.59 17.75 -24.65
N SER A 391 -14.27 18.38 -23.69
CA SER A 391 -15.15 17.72 -22.70
C SER A 391 -16.28 18.65 -22.24
N ASP A 392 -17.01 19.23 -23.21
CA ASP A 392 -18.28 19.95 -22.95
C ASP A 392 -19.50 19.00 -22.85
N ILE A 393 -19.27 17.69 -22.76
CA ILE A 393 -20.35 16.68 -22.73
C ILE A 393 -20.61 16.15 -21.31
N VAL A 394 -19.65 16.27 -20.37
CA VAL A 394 -19.83 15.77 -18.99
C VAL A 394 -20.45 16.83 -18.06
N LYS A 395 -20.34 18.12 -18.40
CA LYS A 395 -21.00 19.23 -17.66
C LYS A 395 -22.52 19.31 -17.89
N ALA A 396 -23.07 18.52 -18.81
CA ALA A 396 -24.50 18.52 -19.13
C ALA A 396 -25.32 17.45 -18.39
N LEU A 397 -24.71 16.52 -17.63
CA LEU A 397 -25.43 15.34 -17.13
C LEU A 397 -25.51 15.15 -15.62
N ILE A 398 -24.86 15.98 -14.79
CA ILE A 398 -25.06 15.90 -13.34
C ILE A 398 -25.16 17.31 -12.77
N GLY A 399 -26.41 17.76 -12.63
CA GLY A 399 -26.78 19.01 -12.01
C GLY A 399 -26.36 19.10 -10.55
N SER A 400 -26.13 20.35 -10.14
CA SER A 400 -26.07 20.90 -8.78
C SER A 400 -27.11 20.27 -7.84
N GLU A 401 -26.87 20.11 -6.53
CA GLU A 401 -26.62 21.19 -5.58
C GLU A 401 -25.97 20.74 -4.26
N ASN A 402 -25.11 21.65 -3.77
CA ASN A 402 -24.96 22.14 -2.40
C ASN A 402 -24.91 21.15 -1.22
N SER A 403 -23.69 20.98 -0.68
CA SER A 403 -23.53 20.86 0.78
C SER A 403 -22.46 21.83 1.29
N SER A 404 -22.87 22.52 2.33
CA SER A 404 -22.27 23.66 3.02
C SER A 404 -20.93 23.36 3.70
N SER A 405 -19.99 24.27 3.47
CA SER A 405 -18.93 24.76 4.37
C SER A 405 -18.81 24.11 5.75
N TYR A 406 -17.75 23.30 5.94
CA TYR A 406 -17.08 23.20 7.24
C TYR A 406 -15.58 23.38 7.04
N ALA A 407 -15.11 24.52 7.50
CA ALA A 407 -13.70 24.87 7.60
C ALA A 407 -12.99 23.89 8.55
N THR A 408 -12.15 23.03 8.00
CA THR A 408 -11.14 22.29 8.76
C THR A 408 -9.84 23.07 8.74
N THR A 409 -9.59 23.80 9.82
CA THR A 409 -8.27 24.30 10.19
C THR A 409 -7.28 23.14 10.29
N GLN A 410 -6.41 22.99 9.28
CA GLN A 410 -5.13 22.32 9.43
C GLN A 410 -4.02 23.36 9.65
N GLY A 411 -3.42 23.31 10.83
CA GLY A 411 -2.18 24.00 11.15
C GLY A 411 -1.35 23.11 12.07
N SER A 412 -0.23 22.61 11.54
CA SER A 412 0.74 21.78 12.24
C SER A 412 1.74 22.63 13.03
N GLY A 413 2.08 22.15 14.24
CA GLY A 413 3.43 22.30 14.82
C GLY A 413 3.62 23.35 15.90
N GLY A 414 3.14 23.07 17.12
CA GLY A 414 3.59 23.68 18.37
C GLY A 414 3.23 22.79 19.56
N TYR A 415 4.17 21.97 20.03
CA TYR A 415 4.04 21.32 21.34
C TYR A 415 4.24 22.39 22.43
N GLY A 416 3.19 22.66 23.21
CA GLY A 416 3.19 23.55 24.38
C GLY A 416 1.86 24.32 24.43
N GLU A 417 0.84 23.94 25.19
CA GLU A 417 0.80 23.35 26.54
C GLU A 417 -0.17 22.17 26.61
N ARG A 418 0.16 21.12 27.39
CA ARG A 418 -0.75 19.99 27.65
C ARG A 418 -2.07 20.48 28.29
N PRO A 419 -3.24 19.86 28.04
CA PRO A 419 -4.50 20.15 28.73
C PRO A 419 -4.35 20.18 30.26
N ALA A 420 -3.49 19.30 30.79
CA ALA A 420 -3.08 19.27 32.20
C ALA A 420 -2.43 20.57 32.70
N ARG A 421 -1.69 21.33 31.87
CA ARG A 421 -1.12 22.65 32.25
C ARG A 421 -2.18 23.75 32.25
N ARG A 422 -3.16 23.69 31.35
CA ARG A 422 -4.31 24.61 31.31
C ARG A 422 -5.23 24.37 32.53
N ALA A 423 -5.49 23.11 32.85
CA ALA A 423 -6.25 22.70 34.04
C ALA A 423 -5.48 22.98 35.34
N LYS A 424 -4.15 22.81 35.37
CA LYS A 424 -3.31 23.16 36.52
C LYS A 424 -3.29 24.67 36.76
N ARG A 425 -3.18 25.51 35.73
CA ARG A 425 -3.31 26.97 35.87
C ARG A 425 -4.70 27.39 36.30
N LEU A 426 -5.75 26.72 35.81
CA LEU A 426 -7.12 26.98 36.26
C LEU A 426 -7.30 26.58 37.73
N ALA A 427 -6.77 25.43 38.16
CA ALA A 427 -6.77 25.00 39.55
C ALA A 427 -5.95 25.95 40.44
N GLU A 428 -4.73 26.33 40.06
CA GLU A 428 -3.88 27.28 40.78
C GLU A 428 -4.53 28.68 40.85
N ALA A 429 -5.23 29.12 39.80
CA ALA A 429 -5.98 30.37 39.79
C ALA A 429 -7.26 30.32 40.66
N ILE A 430 -7.86 29.14 40.85
CA ILE A 430 -8.99 28.92 41.77
C ILE A 430 -8.49 28.90 43.22
N TYR A 431 -7.36 28.24 43.52
CA TYR A 431 -6.79 28.16 44.87
C TYR A 431 -6.13 29.45 45.36
N GLY A 432 -5.79 30.39 44.46
CA GLY A 432 -5.23 31.71 44.81
C GLY A 432 -6.27 32.78 45.18
N GLN A 433 -7.57 32.50 45.06
CA GLN A 433 -8.62 33.44 45.41
C GLN A 433 -8.84 33.45 46.94
N PRO A 434 -8.85 34.62 47.61
CA PRO A 434 -9.06 34.74 49.06
C PRO A 434 -10.34 34.03 49.55
N GLU A 435 -11.34 34.01 48.68
CA GLU A 435 -12.70 33.54 48.95
C GLU A 435 -12.80 32.01 49.01
N VAL A 436 -11.89 31.31 48.31
CA VAL A 436 -11.75 29.84 48.37
C VAL A 436 -11.07 29.40 49.67
N SER A 437 -10.15 30.22 50.17
CA SER A 437 -9.47 29.99 51.45
C SER A 437 -10.38 30.28 52.66
N GLU A 438 -11.36 31.18 52.49
CA GLU A 438 -12.36 31.53 53.50
C GLU A 438 -13.49 30.49 53.57
N ALA A 439 -13.98 30.00 52.42
CA ALA A 439 -14.96 28.90 52.35
C ALA A 439 -14.44 27.56 52.93
N LEU A 440 -13.12 27.34 52.87
CA LEU A 440 -12.45 26.18 53.48
C LEU A 440 -12.37 26.24 55.02
N ARG A 441 -12.61 27.40 55.64
CA ARG A 441 -12.62 27.57 57.10
C ARG A 441 -14.00 27.39 57.75
N GLU A 442 -15.07 27.54 56.99
CA GLU A 442 -16.43 27.64 57.53
C GLU A 442 -17.29 26.36 57.43
N HIS A 443 -16.79 25.24 56.90
CA HIS A 443 -17.60 24.02 56.75
C HIS A 443 -17.54 23.10 57.99
N PRO A 444 -18.65 22.85 58.72
CA PRO A 444 -18.69 22.01 59.90
C PRO A 444 -19.44 20.70 59.61
N THR A 445 -18.80 19.71 58.98
CA THR A 445 -19.39 18.36 58.85
C THR A 445 -18.41 17.20 58.79
N SER A 446 -17.17 17.37 59.25
CA SER A 446 -16.26 16.22 59.41
C SER A 446 -15.36 16.33 60.64
N GLY A 447 -15.92 16.52 61.83
CA GLY A 447 -15.37 16.07 63.12
C GLY A 447 -13.88 16.29 63.46
N ALA A 448 -13.16 17.14 62.74
CA ALA A 448 -11.74 17.38 62.91
C ALA A 448 -11.47 18.84 62.57
N ILE A 449 -11.13 19.62 63.61
CA ILE A 449 -10.56 20.96 63.46
C ILE A 449 -9.19 20.77 62.80
N GLY A 450 -9.13 20.88 61.48
CA GLY A 450 -7.90 20.64 60.72
C GLY A 450 -7.99 21.23 59.33
N ILE A 451 -7.01 22.06 58.97
CA ILE A 451 -6.84 22.63 57.63
C ILE A 451 -6.90 21.51 56.59
N VAL A 452 -7.82 21.59 55.62
CA VAL A 452 -7.90 20.63 54.51
C VAL A 452 -6.60 20.71 53.72
N THR A 453 -5.71 19.74 53.92
CA THR A 453 -4.42 19.72 53.22
C THR A 453 -4.58 19.17 51.80
N VAL A 454 -3.80 19.69 50.85
CA VAL A 454 -3.73 19.20 49.46
C VAL A 454 -3.48 17.68 49.40
N LYS A 455 -2.81 17.13 50.40
CA LYS A 455 -2.51 15.69 50.54
C LYS A 455 -3.77 14.85 50.82
N ALA A 456 -4.74 15.39 51.57
CA ALA A 456 -6.01 14.72 51.89
C ALA A 456 -6.96 14.66 50.68
N LEU A 457 -7.15 15.78 49.97
CA LEU A 457 -7.92 15.83 48.71
C LEU A 457 -7.33 14.89 47.64
N ARG A 458 -5.99 14.77 47.58
CA ARG A 458 -5.31 13.86 46.65
C ARG A 458 -5.57 12.38 46.96
N LYS A 459 -5.75 12.03 48.24
CA LYS A 459 -6.06 10.66 48.68
C LYS A 459 -7.50 10.27 48.31
N GLU A 460 -8.46 11.18 48.48
CA GLU A 460 -9.86 10.94 48.07
C GLU A 460 -10.00 10.85 46.54
N MET A 461 -9.27 11.69 45.80
CA MET A 461 -9.25 11.58 44.34
C MET A 461 -8.75 10.20 43.90
N ASN A 462 -7.62 9.71 44.44
CA ASN A 462 -7.10 8.37 44.14
C ASN A 462 -8.11 7.24 44.48
N ALA A 463 -8.86 7.37 45.57
CA ALA A 463 -9.88 6.40 45.95
C ALA A 463 -11.06 6.34 44.95
N LEU A 464 -11.43 7.48 44.33
CA LEU A 464 -12.39 7.52 43.21
C LEU A 464 -11.81 6.88 41.93
N GLU A 465 -10.50 6.95 41.71
CA GLU A 465 -9.84 6.29 40.55
C GLU A 465 -9.84 4.76 40.70
N GLU A 466 -9.58 4.25 41.91
CA GLU A 466 -9.62 2.80 42.23
C GLU A 466 -11.06 2.24 42.20
N ALA A 467 -12.03 3.03 42.67
CA ALA A 467 -13.47 2.71 42.68
C ALA A 467 -14.04 2.38 41.29
N GLY A 468 -13.45 2.93 40.22
CA GLY A 468 -13.88 2.73 38.83
C GLY A 468 -13.92 1.26 38.39
N GLY A 469 -13.29 0.34 39.12
CA GLY A 469 -13.38 -1.11 38.89
C GLY A 469 -14.75 -1.73 39.20
N MET A 470 -15.52 -1.19 40.15
CA MET A 470 -16.82 -1.76 40.56
C MET A 470 -17.97 -1.46 39.60
N PHE A 471 -17.83 -0.47 38.72
CA PHE A 471 -18.87 -0.14 37.73
C PHE A 471 -18.96 -1.17 36.59
N CYS A 472 -17.96 -2.04 36.43
CA CYS A 472 -17.99 -3.16 35.48
C CYS A 472 -18.50 -4.48 36.11
N SER A 473 -18.55 -4.59 37.44
CA SER A 473 -18.95 -5.84 38.13
C SER A 473 -20.44 -5.93 38.43
N TYR A 474 -21.23 -4.88 38.17
CA TYR A 474 -22.66 -4.83 38.51
C TYR A 474 -23.57 -5.52 37.47
N ASN A 475 -23.16 -6.70 36.98
CA ASN A 475 -24.02 -7.60 36.21
C ASN A 475 -23.67 -9.09 36.37
N ALA A 476 -22.86 -9.46 37.37
CA ALA A 476 -22.47 -10.85 37.61
C ALA A 476 -23.31 -11.59 38.68
N ASP A 477 -24.06 -10.88 39.53
CA ASP A 477 -24.66 -11.49 40.73
C ASP A 477 -26.21 -11.51 40.80
N HIS A 478 -26.92 -11.23 39.70
CA HIS A 478 -28.40 -11.29 39.70
C HIS A 478 -29.06 -12.27 38.71
N GLN A 479 -28.29 -13.20 38.14
CA GLN A 479 -28.86 -14.41 37.53
C GLN A 479 -28.01 -15.65 37.85
N ARG A 480 -27.90 -15.96 39.15
CA ARG A 480 -27.84 -17.35 39.59
C ARG A 480 -29.05 -17.62 40.46
N ASP A 481 -30.22 -17.68 39.83
CA ASP A 481 -31.31 -18.41 40.44
C ASP A 481 -31.68 -19.60 39.55
N LYS A 482 -31.47 -20.78 40.12
CA LYS A 482 -31.68 -22.08 39.49
C LYS A 482 -33.18 -22.35 39.54
N SER A 483 -33.90 -22.26 38.42
CA SER A 483 -35.06 -23.11 38.07
C SER A 483 -36.03 -22.45 37.08
N THR A 484 -35.74 -22.45 35.78
CA THR A 484 -36.82 -22.50 34.75
C THR A 484 -36.28 -22.82 33.35
N GLN A 485 -35.77 -24.04 33.15
CA GLN A 485 -35.75 -24.67 31.82
C GLN A 485 -37.11 -25.37 31.65
N ALA A 486 -38.12 -24.72 31.05
CA ALA A 486 -39.30 -25.43 30.53
C ALA A 486 -40.33 -24.62 29.72
N SER A 487 -40.38 -23.27 29.76
CA SER A 487 -41.63 -22.58 29.34
C SER A 487 -41.53 -21.47 28.28
N ILE A 488 -40.44 -21.34 27.53
CA ILE A 488 -40.32 -20.30 26.49
C ILE A 488 -40.32 -20.94 25.10
N TRP A 489 -41.42 -21.60 24.72
CA TRP A 489 -41.69 -22.06 23.34
C TRP A 489 -43.01 -21.53 22.76
N ARG A 490 -43.60 -20.48 23.35
CA ARG A 490 -44.70 -19.73 22.75
C ARG A 490 -44.61 -18.24 23.10
N ARG A 491 -44.02 -17.43 22.21
CA ARG A 491 -44.35 -16.02 21.96
C ARG A 491 -43.26 -15.40 21.04
N GLU A 492 -43.36 -15.67 19.75
CA GLU A 492 -42.49 -15.05 18.73
C GLU A 492 -43.08 -13.79 18.07
N GLU A 493 -44.24 -13.28 18.52
CA GLU A 493 -44.84 -12.04 17.98
C GLU A 493 -44.82 -10.82 18.93
N GLN A 494 -44.15 -10.90 20.10
CA GLN A 494 -44.06 -9.77 21.05
C GLN A 494 -42.63 -9.21 21.23
N LEU A 495 -41.63 -9.71 20.51
CA LEU A 495 -40.21 -9.46 20.81
C LEU A 495 -39.61 -8.14 20.29
N GLU A 496 -40.32 -7.36 19.47
CA GLU A 496 -39.88 -6.00 19.11
C GLU A 496 -40.19 -4.96 20.20
N GLY A 497 -41.20 -5.20 21.03
CA GLY A 497 -41.49 -4.37 22.21
C GLY A 497 -40.55 -4.64 23.38
N SER A 498 -40.15 -5.91 23.58
CA SER A 498 -39.32 -6.32 24.71
C SER A 498 -37.86 -5.89 24.62
N ARG A 499 -37.28 -5.77 23.40
CA ARG A 499 -35.94 -5.19 23.24
C ARG A 499 -35.87 -3.73 23.67
N LYS A 500 -36.93 -2.94 23.43
CA LYS A 500 -37.03 -1.56 23.93
C LYS A 500 -37.15 -1.50 25.45
N LEU A 501 -37.92 -2.41 26.05
CA LEU A 501 -38.14 -2.47 27.51
C LEU A 501 -36.95 -3.03 28.31
N GLU A 502 -36.09 -3.85 27.71
CA GLU A 502 -34.83 -4.31 28.32
C GLU A 502 -33.72 -3.26 28.19
N ASP A 503 -33.62 -2.58 27.05
CA ASP A 503 -32.76 -1.41 26.89
C ASP A 503 -33.16 -0.32 27.89
N GLU A 504 -34.46 0.06 27.98
CA GLU A 504 -34.95 1.04 28.96
C GLU A 504 -34.63 0.66 30.43
N ARG A 505 -34.66 -0.63 30.80
CA ARG A 505 -34.29 -1.09 32.16
C ARG A 505 -32.80 -0.99 32.46
N ILE A 506 -31.92 -1.19 31.48
CA ILE A 506 -30.47 -0.96 31.64
C ILE A 506 -30.20 0.55 31.85
N PHE A 507 -31.06 1.42 31.33
CA PHE A 507 -30.88 2.88 31.37
C PHE A 507 -31.47 3.57 32.61
N ASP A 508 -32.49 2.99 33.26
CA ASP A 508 -33.01 3.50 34.54
C ASP A 508 -32.01 3.39 35.70
N ASP A 509 -31.01 2.51 35.61
CA ASP A 509 -29.99 2.32 36.65
C ASP A 509 -28.82 3.32 36.59
N MET A 510 -28.70 4.13 35.52
CA MET A 510 -27.66 5.17 35.36
C MET A 510 -28.17 6.59 35.68
N GLN A 511 -28.77 6.79 36.86
CA GLN A 511 -29.23 8.11 37.30
C GLN A 511 -28.11 8.93 37.97
N PHE A 512 -27.99 10.22 37.61
CA PHE A 512 -27.02 11.17 38.19
C PHE A 512 -27.10 11.27 39.73
N GLY A 513 -28.28 11.02 40.31
CA GLY A 513 -28.47 10.98 41.77
C GLY A 513 -27.60 9.92 42.44
N ARG A 514 -27.58 8.69 41.90
CA ARG A 514 -26.75 7.58 42.42
C ARG A 514 -25.26 7.80 42.17
N MET A 515 -24.89 8.40 41.03
CA MET A 515 -23.49 8.76 40.74
C MET A 515 -22.97 9.79 41.75
N PHE A 516 -23.80 10.78 42.12
CA PHE A 516 -23.45 11.77 43.13
C PHE A 516 -23.34 11.19 44.54
N GLU A 517 -24.27 10.32 44.96
CA GLU A 517 -24.20 9.63 46.26
C GLU A 517 -22.88 8.87 46.45
N GLN A 518 -22.37 8.24 45.39
CA GLN A 518 -21.07 7.56 45.46
C GLN A 518 -19.88 8.51 45.53
N VAL A 519 -19.92 9.65 44.84
CA VAL A 519 -18.89 10.70 44.97
C VAL A 519 -18.92 11.27 46.39
N GLN A 520 -20.11 11.52 46.95
CA GLN A 520 -20.30 12.00 48.32
C GLN A 520 -19.82 10.99 49.37
N THR A 521 -19.97 9.68 49.11
CA THR A 521 -19.52 8.61 50.01
C THR A 521 -18.01 8.43 49.99
N ARG A 522 -17.38 8.50 48.79
CA ARG A 522 -15.95 8.16 48.61
C ARG A 522 -15.00 9.36 48.60
N ALA A 523 -15.53 10.56 48.29
CA ALA A 523 -14.79 11.82 48.33
C ALA A 523 -15.61 12.92 49.04
N PRO A 524 -15.95 12.74 50.32
CA PRO A 524 -16.79 13.67 51.07
C PRO A 524 -16.15 15.07 51.21
N LEU A 525 -14.83 15.19 51.28
CA LEU A 525 -14.15 16.50 51.34
C LEU A 525 -14.22 17.23 49.99
N LEU A 526 -14.10 16.50 48.87
CA LEU A 526 -14.30 17.07 47.53
C LEU A 526 -15.74 17.54 47.33
N CYS A 527 -16.73 16.75 47.75
CA CYS A 527 -18.14 17.14 47.70
C CYS A 527 -18.43 18.36 48.59
N GLY A 528 -17.88 18.40 49.80
CA GLY A 528 -18.01 19.57 50.70
C GLY A 528 -17.40 20.83 50.12
N LEU A 529 -16.21 20.73 49.52
CA LEU A 529 -15.55 21.85 48.83
C LEU A 529 -16.38 22.35 47.64
N LEU A 530 -16.87 21.45 46.79
CA LEU A 530 -17.72 21.80 45.65
C LEU A 530 -19.03 22.45 46.14
N ASN A 531 -19.59 21.98 47.26
CA ASN A 531 -20.79 22.57 47.85
C ASN A 531 -20.55 24.00 48.34
N GLY A 532 -19.47 24.22 49.09
CA GLY A 532 -19.08 25.56 49.56
C GLY A 532 -18.74 26.53 48.41
N LEU A 533 -18.07 26.06 47.35
CA LEU A 533 -17.72 26.87 46.18
C LEU A 533 -18.92 27.21 45.29
N MET A 534 -19.94 26.35 45.27
CA MET A 534 -21.14 26.53 44.45
C MET A 534 -22.32 27.16 45.22
N ALA A 535 -22.17 27.38 46.54
CA ALA A 535 -23.14 28.08 47.36
C ALA A 535 -23.08 29.62 47.11
N PRO A 536 -24.21 30.30 46.89
CA PRO A 536 -24.22 31.74 46.69
C PRO A 536 -23.96 32.52 48.00
N LYS A 537 -23.17 33.61 47.93
CA LYS A 537 -22.70 34.43 49.07
C LYS A 537 -23.79 35.12 49.95
N LYS A 538 -25.09 34.94 49.69
CA LYS A 538 -26.22 35.37 50.54
C LYS A 538 -27.52 34.85 49.90
N GLU A 539 -28.21 33.92 50.53
CA GLU A 539 -29.60 33.62 50.17
C GLU A 539 -30.48 34.79 50.65
N ARG A 540 -31.26 35.38 49.74
CA ARG A 540 -32.42 36.20 50.15
C ARG A 540 -33.49 35.21 50.60
N ASN A 541 -34.03 35.41 51.81
CA ASN A 541 -35.03 34.56 52.46
C ASN A 541 -36.36 34.40 51.68
N ASP A 542 -36.49 35.04 50.52
CA ASP A 542 -37.74 35.18 49.77
C ASP A 542 -37.82 34.21 48.57
N ARG A 543 -36.83 33.32 48.37
CA ARG A 543 -36.81 32.33 47.29
C ARG A 543 -36.93 30.89 47.83
N PRO A 544 -37.72 30.01 47.17
CA PRO A 544 -37.79 28.61 47.57
C PRO A 544 -36.41 27.94 47.45
N PRO A 545 -36.07 27.00 48.35
CA PRO A 545 -34.78 26.31 48.34
C PRO A 545 -34.53 25.64 46.98
N ARG A 546 -33.30 25.73 46.49
CA ARG A 546 -32.93 25.17 45.18
C ARG A 546 -33.13 23.65 45.19
N ASP A 547 -33.74 23.13 44.12
CA ASP A 547 -33.89 21.69 43.88
C ASP A 547 -32.52 20.96 44.03
N PRO A 548 -32.38 20.07 45.04
CA PRO A 548 -31.14 19.35 45.33
C PRO A 548 -30.63 18.55 44.13
N SER A 549 -31.52 18.10 43.25
CA SER A 549 -31.15 17.33 42.07
C SER A 549 -30.17 18.10 41.18
N LYS A 550 -30.38 19.41 40.94
CA LYS A 550 -29.55 20.21 40.04
C LYS A 550 -28.14 20.44 40.56
N PHE A 551 -27.95 20.40 41.87
CA PHE A 551 -26.64 20.44 42.51
C PHE A 551 -25.88 19.13 42.26
N ASN A 552 -26.53 18.00 42.49
CA ASN A 552 -25.97 16.65 42.32
C ASN A 552 -25.48 16.41 40.88
N HIS A 553 -26.26 16.84 39.89
CA HIS A 553 -25.88 16.79 38.47
C HIS A 553 -24.59 17.58 38.17
N ARG A 554 -24.46 18.80 38.73
CA ARG A 554 -23.29 19.67 38.48
C ARG A 554 -22.04 19.15 39.16
N ALA A 555 -22.17 18.65 40.38
CA ALA A 555 -21.06 18.06 41.12
C ALA A 555 -20.52 16.80 40.43
N ALA A 556 -21.40 15.93 39.89
CA ALA A 556 -20.99 14.77 39.10
C ALA A 556 -20.25 15.16 37.81
N VAL A 557 -20.73 16.18 37.10
CA VAL A 557 -20.11 16.71 35.87
C VAL A 557 -18.73 17.31 36.16
N ILE A 558 -18.59 18.14 37.20
CA ILE A 558 -17.31 18.75 37.57
C ILE A 558 -16.30 17.69 38.03
N THR A 559 -16.76 16.66 38.75
CA THR A 559 -15.92 15.53 39.17
C THR A 559 -15.40 14.73 37.96
N SER A 560 -16.24 14.51 36.94
CA SER A 560 -15.81 13.88 35.67
C SER A 560 -14.63 14.63 35.02
N ILE A 561 -14.75 15.95 34.91
CA ILE A 561 -13.72 16.83 34.32
C ILE A 561 -12.42 16.75 35.13
N LEU A 562 -12.53 16.76 36.47
CA LEU A 562 -11.37 16.71 37.36
C LEU A 562 -10.63 15.37 37.25
N CYS A 563 -11.34 14.24 37.24
CA CYS A 563 -10.76 12.90 37.05
C CYS A 563 -10.08 12.76 35.68
N TYR A 564 -10.75 13.22 34.61
CA TYR A 564 -10.20 13.19 33.26
C TYR A 564 -8.93 14.05 33.12
N SER A 565 -8.84 15.18 33.83
CA SER A 565 -7.69 16.09 33.77
C SER A 565 -6.41 15.59 34.46
N ARG A 566 -6.52 14.67 35.43
CA ARG A 566 -5.38 14.24 36.26
C ARG A 566 -4.65 13.00 35.74
N ALA A 567 -5.33 12.06 35.09
CA ALA A 567 -4.71 10.82 34.61
C ALA A 567 -5.37 10.29 33.33
N SER A 568 -4.87 10.72 32.17
CA SER A 568 -5.42 10.36 30.85
C SER A 568 -5.28 8.89 30.45
N GLU A 569 -4.51 8.08 31.19
CA GLU A 569 -4.35 6.64 30.91
C GLU A 569 -4.85 5.72 32.03
N GLY A 570 -4.98 6.21 33.27
CA GLY A 570 -5.44 5.40 34.42
C GLY A 570 -6.89 5.63 34.85
N SER A 571 -7.44 6.84 34.68
CA SER A 571 -8.70 7.27 35.32
C SER A 571 -9.82 7.62 34.32
N ASN A 572 -9.86 6.91 33.19
CA ASN A 572 -10.87 7.16 32.14
C ASN A 572 -12.20 6.43 32.38
N LYS A 573 -12.36 5.64 33.45
CA LYS A 573 -13.52 4.77 33.63
C LYS A 573 -14.84 5.53 33.85
N PHE A 574 -14.83 6.61 34.61
CA PHE A 574 -16.03 7.43 34.84
C PHE A 574 -16.42 8.28 33.61
N PRO A 575 -15.49 9.01 32.95
CA PRO A 575 -15.77 9.67 31.66
C PRO A 575 -16.20 8.70 30.54
N ARG A 576 -15.75 7.43 30.58
CA ARG A 576 -16.21 6.36 29.66
C ARG A 576 -17.66 5.99 29.86
N VAL A 577 -18.06 5.68 31.10
CA VAL A 577 -19.45 5.34 31.44
C VAL A 577 -20.39 6.52 31.12
N PHE A 578 -19.95 7.75 31.42
CA PHE A 578 -20.68 8.96 31.06
C PHE A 578 -20.84 9.13 29.53
N GLY A 579 -19.79 8.82 28.76
CA GLY A 579 -19.83 8.84 27.29
C GLY A 579 -20.76 7.78 26.69
N ALA A 580 -20.79 6.57 27.26
CA ALA A 580 -21.70 5.50 26.86
C ALA A 580 -23.17 5.85 27.15
N PHE A 581 -23.45 6.44 28.32
CA PHE A 581 -24.78 6.95 28.68
C PHE A 581 -25.25 8.07 27.74
N LEU A 582 -24.39 9.04 27.40
CA LEU A 582 -24.74 10.10 26.46
C LEU A 582 -25.01 9.54 25.05
N TYR A 583 -24.20 8.59 24.59
CA TYR A 583 -24.41 7.91 23.31
C TYR A 583 -25.74 7.16 23.27
N SER A 584 -26.09 6.41 24.34
CA SER A 584 -27.35 5.67 24.42
C SER A 584 -28.59 6.58 24.50
N ASN A 585 -28.46 7.78 25.06
CA ASN A 585 -29.49 8.83 25.04
C ASN A 585 -29.60 9.55 23.68
N GLY A 586 -28.98 9.04 22.62
CA GLY A 586 -29.11 9.56 21.26
C GLY A 586 -28.31 10.84 21.00
N VAL A 587 -27.32 11.17 21.85
CA VAL A 587 -26.48 12.35 21.65
C VAL A 587 -25.63 12.17 20.40
N LYS A 588 -25.80 13.10 19.44
CA LYS A 588 -25.13 13.05 18.13
C LYS A 588 -23.60 13.07 18.29
N ARG A 589 -22.90 12.33 17.42
CA ARG A 589 -21.42 12.23 17.37
C ARG A 589 -20.68 13.55 17.55
N ARG A 590 -21.11 14.62 16.84
CA ARG A 590 -20.47 15.94 16.94
C ARG A 590 -20.53 16.54 18.35
N VAL A 591 -21.60 16.25 19.09
CA VAL A 591 -21.80 16.71 20.47
C VAL A 591 -20.95 15.87 21.42
N LEU A 592 -20.88 14.55 21.24
CA LEU A 592 -19.96 13.67 21.99
C LEU A 592 -18.50 14.05 21.79
N ASP A 593 -18.09 14.32 20.54
CA ASP A 593 -16.71 14.73 20.23
C ASP A 593 -16.39 16.13 20.80
N LEU A 594 -17.38 17.02 20.89
CA LEU A 594 -17.24 18.31 21.57
C LEU A 594 -17.11 18.14 23.09
N LEU A 595 -17.96 17.32 23.71
CA LEU A 595 -17.90 17.03 25.15
C LEU A 595 -16.60 16.31 25.53
N HIS A 596 -16.09 15.46 24.64
CA HIS A 596 -14.77 14.84 24.78
C HIS A 596 -13.63 15.88 24.74
N GLN A 597 -13.67 16.85 23.83
CA GLN A 597 -12.70 17.95 23.80
C GLN A 597 -12.75 18.84 25.07
N LEU A 598 -13.92 18.90 25.72
CA LEU A 598 -14.11 19.56 27.01
C LEU A 598 -13.69 18.69 28.21
N GLY A 599 -13.28 17.43 27.97
CA GLY A 599 -12.83 16.50 28.99
C GLY A 599 -13.96 15.88 29.83
N LEU A 600 -15.19 15.92 29.32
CA LEU A 600 -16.38 15.44 30.03
C LEU A 600 -16.63 13.94 29.85
N CYS A 601 -16.29 13.40 28.68
CA CYS A 601 -16.49 12.00 28.32
C CYS A 601 -15.37 11.48 27.40
N GLU A 602 -15.33 10.18 27.15
CA GLU A 602 -14.49 9.61 26.08
C GLU A 602 -15.04 9.97 24.69
N GLY A 603 -14.18 10.05 23.68
CA GLY A 603 -14.59 10.41 22.32
C GLY A 603 -15.48 9.33 21.69
N TYR A 604 -16.27 9.70 20.68
CA TYR A 604 -17.23 8.79 20.04
C TYR A 604 -16.60 7.44 19.64
N LYS A 605 -15.38 7.49 19.07
CA LYS A 605 -14.63 6.28 18.68
C LYS A 605 -14.21 5.42 19.88
N GLY A 606 -13.89 6.02 21.02
CA GLY A 606 -13.51 5.31 22.25
C GLY A 606 -14.71 4.60 22.87
N VAL A 607 -15.85 5.29 22.93
CA VAL A 607 -17.13 4.75 23.40
C VAL A 607 -17.60 3.60 22.49
N HIS A 608 -17.57 3.80 21.17
CA HIS A 608 -17.99 2.79 20.19
C HIS A 608 -17.10 1.53 20.22
N LYS A 609 -15.78 1.69 20.33
CA LYS A 609 -14.82 0.58 20.41
C LYS A 609 -15.08 -0.35 21.62
N HIS A 610 -15.55 0.21 22.74
CA HIS A 610 -15.88 -0.57 23.94
C HIS A 610 -17.26 -1.26 23.83
N LEU A 611 -18.25 -0.61 23.21
CA LEU A 611 -19.55 -1.22 22.93
C LEU A 611 -19.42 -2.39 21.92
N GLU A 612 -18.53 -2.25 20.94
CA GLU A 612 -18.21 -3.32 19.98
C GLU A 612 -17.52 -4.52 20.63
N THR A 613 -16.64 -4.33 21.62
CA THR A 613 -15.93 -5.45 22.27
C THR A 613 -16.87 -6.36 23.07
N GLY A 614 -17.86 -5.81 23.76
CA GLY A 614 -18.92 -6.61 24.41
C GLY A 614 -19.81 -7.36 23.41
N THR A 615 -20.00 -6.79 22.22
CA THR A 615 -20.78 -7.39 21.13
C THR A 615 -20.01 -8.54 20.47
N VAL A 616 -18.72 -8.35 20.15
CA VAL A 616 -17.84 -9.38 19.55
C VAL A 616 -17.73 -10.60 20.45
N ARG A 617 -17.59 -10.39 21.77
CA ARG A 617 -17.56 -11.50 22.75
C ARG A 617 -18.80 -12.38 22.64
N ARG A 618 -20.00 -11.79 22.80
CA ARG A 618 -21.26 -12.53 22.73
C ARG A 618 -21.45 -13.21 21.38
N TYR A 619 -21.02 -12.55 20.30
CA TYR A 619 -21.14 -13.06 18.95
C TYR A 619 -20.24 -14.28 18.70
N GLY A 620 -18.97 -14.23 19.14
CA GLY A 620 -18.03 -15.34 18.98
C GLY A 620 -18.32 -16.56 19.85
N GLN A 621 -19.06 -16.39 20.95
CA GLN A 621 -19.48 -17.48 21.83
C GLN A 621 -20.60 -18.34 21.23
N GLN A 622 -21.35 -17.83 20.25
CA GLN A 622 -22.45 -18.57 19.62
C GLN A 622 -21.95 -19.78 18.83
N LEU A 623 -22.68 -20.89 18.86
CA LEU A 623 -22.24 -22.20 18.31
C LEU A 623 -22.00 -22.23 16.80
N ASP A 624 -22.59 -21.30 16.06
CA ASP A 624 -22.48 -21.11 14.62
C ASP A 624 -21.58 -19.91 14.24
N ALA A 625 -20.75 -19.44 15.18
CA ALA A 625 -19.74 -18.44 14.88
C ALA A 625 -18.59 -19.02 14.06
N CYS A 626 -18.35 -18.41 12.90
CA CYS A 626 -17.18 -18.62 12.05
C CYS A 626 -16.26 -17.41 12.12
N VAL A 627 -14.98 -17.62 11.89
CA VAL A 627 -13.99 -16.54 11.86
C VAL A 627 -13.35 -16.47 10.49
N GLU A 628 -13.17 -15.28 9.96
CA GLU A 628 -12.32 -15.01 8.80
C GLU A 628 -11.23 -14.04 9.23
N TYR A 629 -9.97 -14.34 8.92
CA TYR A 629 -8.86 -13.43 9.21
C TYR A 629 -7.76 -13.53 8.15
N ASP A 630 -7.07 -12.40 7.96
CA ASP A 630 -5.96 -12.27 7.02
C ASP A 630 -4.98 -11.18 7.51
N ASN A 631 -3.74 -11.26 7.03
CA ASN A 631 -2.72 -10.26 7.31
C ASN A 631 -2.94 -8.99 6.52
N PHE A 632 -2.93 -7.88 7.24
CA PHE A 632 -2.77 -6.55 6.70
C PHE A 632 -1.34 -6.09 6.95
N ASP A 633 -0.51 -6.22 5.92
CA ASP A 633 0.82 -5.65 5.93
C ASP A 633 0.77 -4.17 5.55
N TYR A 634 1.16 -3.31 6.49
CA TYR A 634 1.38 -1.91 6.18
C TYR A 634 2.77 -1.48 6.60
N ARG A 635 3.32 -0.60 5.78
CA ARG A 635 4.58 0.04 6.08
C ARG A 635 4.30 1.27 6.94
N GLU A 636 4.61 1.17 8.23
CA GLU A 636 4.58 2.33 9.10
C GLU A 636 5.76 3.24 8.73
N GLY A 637 5.46 4.25 7.92
CA GLY A 637 6.46 5.19 7.43
C GLY A 637 6.84 6.19 8.51
N VAL A 638 8.01 6.02 9.13
CA VAL A 638 8.58 7.08 9.98
C VAL A 638 9.19 8.15 9.07
N LYS A 639 8.85 9.42 9.29
CA LYS A 639 9.37 10.57 8.51
C LYS A 639 10.90 10.68 8.55
N HIS A 640 11.52 10.17 9.61
CA HIS A 640 12.96 10.11 9.82
C HIS A 640 13.30 8.74 10.40
N GLN A 641 14.03 7.90 9.66
CA GLN A 641 14.51 6.63 10.19
C GLN A 641 15.69 6.91 11.12
N LEU A 642 15.59 6.52 12.41
CA LEU A 642 16.63 6.62 13.43
C LEU A 642 16.90 5.20 13.97
N ILE A 643 18.04 4.93 14.65
CA ILE A 643 18.32 3.63 15.31
C ILE A 643 17.18 3.20 16.26
N SER A 644 16.46 4.16 16.84
CA SER A 644 15.32 3.89 17.73
C SER A 644 13.96 3.90 17.03
N ASN A 645 13.90 4.21 15.74
CA ASN A 645 12.65 4.45 15.03
C ASN A 645 12.79 4.14 13.54
N HIS A 646 12.61 2.88 13.17
CA HIS A 646 12.68 2.40 11.79
C HIS A 646 11.31 2.46 11.13
N ALA A 647 11.28 2.56 9.80
CA ALA A 647 10.04 2.23 9.10
C ALA A 647 9.88 0.72 9.18
N GLU A 648 8.95 0.28 9.99
CA GLU A 648 8.65 -1.11 10.23
C GLU A 648 7.59 -1.55 9.23
N MET A 649 7.79 -2.71 8.60
CA MET A 649 6.69 -3.40 7.95
C MET A 649 5.94 -4.09 9.07
N ARG A 650 4.81 -3.51 9.45
CA ARG A 650 3.95 -4.07 10.48
C ARG A 650 2.93 -4.96 9.80
N SER A 651 3.00 -6.23 10.14
CA SER A 651 1.96 -7.20 9.85
C SER A 651 0.96 -7.15 10.99
N VAL A 652 -0.26 -6.76 10.69
CA VAL A 652 -1.37 -6.78 11.64
C VAL A 652 -2.42 -7.71 11.09
N THR A 653 -2.86 -8.67 11.89
CA THR A 653 -3.96 -9.54 11.49
C THR A 653 -5.27 -8.79 11.66
N THR A 654 -6.06 -8.76 10.59
CA THR A 654 -7.43 -8.25 10.63
C THR A 654 -8.39 -9.41 10.48
N GLY A 655 -9.56 -9.33 11.10
CA GLY A 655 -10.53 -10.39 10.94
C GLY A 655 -11.93 -9.98 11.33
N LYS A 656 -12.87 -10.85 10.99
CA LYS A 656 -14.28 -10.74 11.28
C LYS A 656 -14.79 -12.05 11.86
N VAL A 657 -15.77 -11.94 12.74
CA VAL A 657 -16.61 -13.05 13.14
C VAL A 657 -17.95 -12.91 12.42
N PHE A 658 -18.47 -14.01 11.86
CA PHE A 658 -19.74 -14.06 11.15
C PHE A 658 -20.52 -15.30 11.52
N ARG A 659 -21.83 -15.31 11.22
CA ARG A 659 -22.71 -16.45 11.51
C ARG A 659 -22.77 -17.37 10.30
N GLY A 660 -22.41 -18.63 10.47
CA GLY A 660 -22.60 -19.66 9.45
C GLY A 660 -24.06 -20.07 9.42
N ALA A 661 -24.80 -19.64 8.40
CA ALA A 661 -26.24 -19.90 8.35
C ALA A 661 -26.59 -21.38 8.17
N ASP A 662 -25.69 -22.14 7.55
CA ASP A 662 -25.86 -23.57 7.26
C ASP A 662 -25.19 -24.45 8.33
N ILE A 663 -24.69 -23.84 9.42
CA ILE A 663 -24.22 -24.57 10.59
C ILE A 663 -25.43 -25.08 11.39
N PRO A 664 -25.46 -26.36 11.80
CA PRO A 664 -26.55 -26.90 12.59
C PRO A 664 -26.74 -26.12 13.91
N PRO A 665 -27.98 -26.04 14.45
CA PRO A 665 -28.26 -25.30 15.69
C PRO A 665 -27.41 -25.70 16.91
N GLY A 666 -26.91 -26.95 16.92
CA GLY A 666 -26.01 -27.48 17.95
C GLY A 666 -24.53 -27.21 17.73
N GLY A 667 -24.17 -26.41 16.72
CA GLY A 667 -22.80 -26.16 16.29
C GLY A 667 -22.15 -27.37 15.61
N LEU A 668 -20.94 -27.17 15.10
CA LEU A 668 -20.09 -28.25 14.60
C LEU A 668 -19.40 -28.94 15.77
N ARG A 669 -19.35 -30.27 15.75
CA ARG A 669 -18.76 -31.10 16.81
C ARG A 669 -17.65 -31.97 16.27
N LYS A 670 -16.65 -32.31 17.10
CA LYS A 670 -15.52 -33.17 16.71
C LYS A 670 -15.97 -34.54 16.21
N SER A 671 -17.08 -35.06 16.74
CA SER A 671 -17.70 -36.31 16.27
C SER A 671 -18.19 -36.25 14.82
N MET A 672 -18.39 -35.05 14.26
CA MET A 672 -18.73 -34.85 12.84
C MET A 672 -17.50 -34.92 11.93
N LEU A 673 -16.28 -34.92 12.49
CA LEU A 673 -15.03 -34.97 11.75
C LEU A 673 -14.33 -36.33 11.94
N HIS A 674 -14.38 -37.17 10.91
CA HIS A 674 -13.81 -38.52 10.95
C HIS A 674 -12.35 -38.55 10.46
N ARG A 675 -11.40 -38.03 11.27
CA ARG A 675 -9.96 -38.01 10.92
C ARG A 675 -9.32 -39.40 10.81
N GLU A 676 -9.95 -40.43 11.32
CA GLU A 676 -9.39 -41.79 11.26
C GLU A 676 -9.80 -42.55 10.00
N VAL A 677 -10.78 -42.02 9.24
CA VAL A 677 -11.24 -42.62 7.99
C VAL A 677 -10.37 -42.08 6.85
N PRO A 678 -9.44 -42.87 6.30
CA PRO A 678 -8.67 -42.43 5.15
C PRO A 678 -9.61 -42.35 3.94
N LEU A 679 -9.73 -41.16 3.34
CA LEU A 679 -10.39 -41.03 2.04
C LEU A 679 -9.57 -41.75 0.97
N THR A 680 -10.19 -42.72 0.32
CA THR A 680 -9.64 -43.36 -0.88
C THR A 680 -9.82 -42.43 -2.09
N ILE A 681 -9.10 -42.74 -3.17
CA ILE A 681 -9.28 -42.05 -4.46
C ILE A 681 -10.72 -42.22 -4.96
N GLU A 682 -11.30 -43.40 -4.73
CA GLU A 682 -12.67 -43.71 -5.11
C GLU A 682 -13.67 -42.87 -4.30
N ASP A 683 -13.45 -42.65 -3.01
CA ASP A 683 -14.33 -41.81 -2.18
C ASP A 683 -14.37 -40.35 -2.66
N LEU A 684 -13.27 -39.85 -3.21
CA LEU A 684 -13.17 -38.49 -3.76
C LEU A 684 -13.79 -38.40 -5.15
N LEU A 685 -13.46 -39.34 -6.03
CA LEU A 685 -14.01 -39.40 -7.39
C LEU A 685 -15.53 -39.61 -7.33
N TYR A 686 -16.00 -40.57 -6.54
CA TYR A 686 -17.41 -40.92 -6.38
C TYR A 686 -18.14 -40.13 -5.29
N SER A 687 -17.54 -39.04 -4.80
CA SER A 687 -18.23 -38.17 -3.84
C SER A 687 -19.54 -37.64 -4.44
N PRO A 688 -20.59 -37.43 -3.63
CA PRO A 688 -21.85 -36.85 -4.10
C PRO A 688 -21.56 -35.52 -4.82
N GLY A 689 -21.73 -35.52 -6.15
CA GLY A 689 -21.39 -34.38 -7.02
C GLY A 689 -20.18 -34.60 -7.94
N ALA A 690 -19.10 -35.27 -7.52
CA ALA A 690 -17.81 -35.26 -8.23
C ALA A 690 -17.57 -36.38 -9.27
N ALA A 691 -18.53 -37.29 -9.49
CA ALA A 691 -18.37 -38.47 -10.37
C ALA A 691 -19.39 -38.63 -11.47
N ILE A 692 -20.47 -37.86 -11.47
CA ILE A 692 -21.59 -38.16 -12.34
C ILE A 692 -21.45 -37.33 -13.60
N TYR A 693 -20.98 -37.98 -14.67
CA TYR A 693 -21.19 -37.47 -16.02
C TYR A 693 -22.67 -37.72 -16.39
N ASP A 694 -23.53 -36.80 -15.95
CA ASP A 694 -24.96 -36.79 -16.24
C ASP A 694 -25.30 -35.78 -17.35
N GLU A 695 -26.59 -35.57 -17.56
CA GLU A 695 -27.13 -34.61 -18.52
C GLU A 695 -26.63 -33.18 -18.25
N THR A 696 -26.53 -32.77 -16.97
CA THR A 696 -26.00 -31.45 -16.60
C THR A 696 -24.54 -31.28 -17.00
N ALA A 697 -23.70 -32.31 -16.81
CA ALA A 697 -22.30 -32.27 -17.28
C ALA A 697 -22.23 -32.14 -18.81
N ALA A 698 -23.11 -32.84 -19.54
CA ALA A 698 -23.20 -32.72 -20.99
C ALA A 698 -23.65 -31.32 -21.45
N GLU A 699 -24.62 -30.70 -20.76
CA GLU A 699 -25.06 -29.31 -21.01
C GLU A 699 -23.93 -28.29 -20.79
N ILE A 700 -23.14 -28.47 -19.72
CA ILE A 700 -21.97 -27.63 -19.41
C ILE A 700 -20.93 -27.71 -20.52
N ASP A 701 -20.58 -28.93 -20.95
CA ASP A 701 -19.60 -29.13 -22.03
C ASP A 701 -20.10 -28.50 -23.34
N CYS A 702 -21.36 -28.77 -23.72
CA CYS A 702 -22.00 -28.17 -24.89
C CYS A 702 -21.96 -26.64 -24.85
N TYR A 703 -22.26 -26.04 -23.69
CA TYR A 703 -22.16 -24.61 -23.50
C TYR A 703 -20.73 -24.10 -23.73
N PHE A 704 -19.71 -24.70 -23.11
CA PHE A 704 -18.33 -24.24 -23.28
C PHE A 704 -17.78 -24.44 -24.69
N ILE A 705 -18.18 -25.51 -25.38
CA ILE A 705 -17.83 -25.75 -26.78
C ILE A 705 -18.47 -24.67 -27.67
N ALA A 706 -19.79 -24.49 -27.57
CA ALA A 706 -20.53 -23.51 -28.35
C ALA A 706 -20.01 -22.08 -28.10
N GLU A 707 -19.68 -21.75 -26.86
CA GLU A 707 -19.15 -20.44 -26.45
C GLU A 707 -17.73 -20.18 -27.00
N ALA A 708 -16.87 -21.20 -27.04
CA ALA A 708 -15.56 -21.09 -27.67
C ALA A 708 -15.68 -20.84 -29.18
N ILE A 709 -16.59 -21.55 -29.85
CA ILE A 709 -16.87 -21.33 -31.28
C ILE A 709 -17.47 -19.94 -31.51
N ARG A 710 -18.40 -19.49 -30.66
CA ARG A 710 -18.99 -18.14 -30.71
C ARG A 710 -17.95 -17.04 -30.49
N THR A 711 -16.96 -17.29 -29.65
CA THR A 711 -15.84 -16.35 -29.42
C THR A 711 -14.96 -16.22 -30.65
N ALA A 712 -14.68 -17.33 -31.34
CA ALA A 712 -13.91 -17.32 -32.58
C ALA A 712 -14.70 -16.76 -33.79
N TYR A 713 -15.99 -17.07 -33.89
CA TYR A 713 -16.87 -16.74 -35.02
C TYR A 713 -18.17 -16.03 -34.58
N PRO A 714 -18.08 -14.83 -34.00
CA PRO A 714 -19.23 -14.17 -33.37
C PRO A 714 -20.34 -13.80 -34.35
N SER A 715 -19.98 -13.34 -35.55
CA SER A 715 -20.95 -12.91 -36.57
C SER A 715 -21.76 -14.07 -37.11
N SER A 716 -21.09 -15.15 -37.52
CA SER A 716 -21.72 -16.33 -38.10
C SER A 716 -22.61 -17.06 -37.09
N VAL A 717 -22.14 -17.24 -35.85
CA VAL A 717 -22.95 -17.85 -34.78
C VAL A 717 -24.15 -16.96 -34.43
N LYS A 718 -23.97 -15.63 -34.33
CA LYS A 718 -25.11 -14.73 -34.09
C LYS A 718 -26.15 -14.80 -35.21
N HIS A 719 -25.72 -14.94 -36.46
CA HIS A 719 -26.62 -15.03 -37.60
C HIS A 719 -27.52 -16.28 -37.53
N ILE A 720 -26.95 -17.46 -37.26
CA ILE A 720 -27.71 -18.72 -37.25
C ILE A 720 -28.72 -18.82 -36.09
N PHE A 721 -28.46 -18.13 -34.98
CA PHE A 721 -29.35 -18.12 -33.81
C PHE A 721 -30.33 -16.94 -33.80
N ALA A 722 -30.12 -15.90 -34.61
CA ALA A 722 -31.04 -14.75 -34.68
C ALA A 722 -32.38 -15.08 -35.34
N THR A 723 -32.41 -16.09 -36.22
CA THR A 723 -33.58 -16.47 -37.03
C THR A 723 -34.10 -17.88 -36.74
N SER A 724 -33.57 -18.54 -35.70
CA SER A 724 -33.92 -19.92 -35.35
C SER A 724 -34.84 -20.01 -34.14
N ASP A 725 -35.71 -21.02 -34.11
CA ASP A 725 -36.51 -21.39 -32.93
C ASP A 725 -35.67 -22.06 -31.82
N ILE A 726 -34.41 -22.41 -32.09
CA ILE A 726 -33.49 -22.99 -31.12
C ILE A 726 -32.68 -21.86 -30.49
N SER A 727 -32.71 -21.74 -29.16
CA SER A 727 -31.89 -20.78 -28.42
C SER A 727 -30.42 -21.22 -28.34
N PHE A 728 -29.51 -20.26 -28.28
CA PHE A 728 -28.10 -20.55 -27.95
C PHE A 728 -28.02 -21.22 -26.57
N PRO A 729 -27.16 -22.25 -26.39
CA PRO A 729 -27.07 -22.96 -25.11
C PRO A 729 -26.70 -22.01 -23.98
N THR A 730 -27.30 -22.21 -22.82
CA THR A 730 -27.01 -21.46 -21.60
C THR A 730 -26.38 -22.38 -20.57
N MET A 731 -25.50 -21.85 -19.72
CA MET A 731 -24.99 -22.62 -18.59
C MET A 731 -26.17 -23.06 -17.70
N PRO A 732 -26.27 -24.35 -17.33
CA PRO A 732 -27.32 -24.81 -16.43
C PRO A 732 -27.18 -24.14 -15.06
N THR A 733 -28.32 -23.96 -14.39
CA THR A 733 -28.39 -23.47 -13.01
C THR A 733 -28.79 -24.63 -12.13
N VAL A 734 -27.97 -24.97 -11.12
CA VAL A 734 -28.24 -26.11 -10.24
C VAL A 734 -28.80 -25.62 -8.92
N GLU A 735 -28.03 -24.82 -8.17
CA GLU A 735 -28.47 -24.29 -6.89
C GLU A 735 -27.81 -22.92 -6.64
N LEU A 736 -28.59 -21.85 -6.73
CA LEU A 736 -28.09 -20.50 -6.47
C LEU A 736 -28.12 -20.19 -4.98
N LEU A 737 -27.01 -19.65 -4.50
CA LEU A 737 -26.90 -19.11 -3.15
C LEU A 737 -27.88 -17.95 -2.97
N GLU A 738 -28.69 -18.02 -1.92
CA GLU A 738 -29.62 -16.95 -1.58
C GLU A 738 -28.86 -15.65 -1.26
N ILE A 739 -29.26 -14.54 -1.89
CA ILE A 739 -28.67 -13.22 -1.65
C ILE A 739 -29.12 -12.74 -0.27
N ARG A 740 -28.26 -12.93 0.72
CA ARG A 740 -28.45 -12.46 2.10
C ARG A 740 -27.32 -11.55 2.54
N LYS A 741 -27.63 -10.59 3.41
CA LYS A 741 -26.61 -9.78 4.07
C LYS A 741 -25.97 -10.60 5.18
N THR A 742 -24.69 -10.91 5.05
CA THR A 742 -23.93 -11.61 6.10
C THR A 742 -23.89 -10.76 7.38
N ASP A 743 -24.47 -11.26 8.46
CA ASP A 743 -24.26 -10.67 9.78
C ASP A 743 -22.84 -10.97 10.23
N SER A 744 -22.05 -9.92 10.44
CA SER A 744 -20.65 -10.02 10.84
C SER A 744 -20.28 -8.87 11.77
N LYS A 745 -19.33 -9.14 12.68
CA LYS A 745 -18.70 -8.15 13.56
C LYS A 745 -17.20 -8.13 13.29
N THR A 746 -16.62 -6.95 13.34
CA THR A 746 -15.17 -6.78 13.15
C THR A 746 -14.45 -7.14 14.44
N LEU A 747 -13.42 -7.97 14.35
CA LEU A 747 -12.58 -8.31 15.49
C LEU A 747 -11.79 -7.07 15.95
N GLY A 748 -11.39 -7.07 17.22
CA GLY A 748 -10.44 -6.11 17.76
C GLY A 748 -9.08 -6.17 17.05
N PRO A 749 -8.21 -5.18 17.26
CA PRO A 749 -6.89 -5.15 16.63
C PRO A 749 -6.03 -6.33 17.11
N ILE A 750 -5.50 -7.12 16.19
CA ILE A 750 -4.59 -8.25 16.46
C ILE A 750 -3.20 -7.89 15.91
N LEU A 751 -2.28 -7.51 16.81
CA LEU A 751 -0.96 -6.99 16.44
C LEU A 751 0.08 -8.10 16.24
N PHE A 752 -0.34 -9.21 15.64
CA PHE A 752 0.49 -10.38 15.39
C PHE A 752 0.46 -10.71 13.90
N ASN A 753 1.58 -11.22 13.41
CA ASN A 753 1.74 -11.65 12.02
C ASN A 753 1.25 -13.09 11.89
N GLU A 754 0.05 -13.28 11.35
CA GLU A 754 -0.47 -14.63 11.11
C GLU A 754 0.44 -15.43 10.15
N GLY A 755 1.25 -14.76 9.31
CA GLY A 755 2.09 -15.40 8.31
C GLY A 755 3.30 -16.18 8.86
N THR A 756 3.50 -16.23 10.17
CA THR A 756 4.48 -17.10 10.85
C THR A 756 3.76 -18.06 11.79
N LEU A 757 4.38 -19.20 12.10
CA LEU A 757 3.80 -20.18 13.02
C LEU A 757 3.57 -19.59 14.41
N ASP A 758 4.58 -18.91 14.98
CA ASP A 758 4.48 -18.24 16.29
C ASP A 758 3.37 -17.18 16.30
N GLY A 759 3.26 -16.38 15.25
CA GLY A 759 2.24 -15.34 15.19
C GLY A 759 0.84 -15.91 14.98
N SER A 760 0.71 -17.04 14.27
CA SER A 760 -0.57 -17.78 14.18
C SER A 760 -1.06 -18.28 15.54
N TYR A 761 -0.17 -18.75 16.43
CA TYR A 761 -0.55 -19.10 17.81
C TYR A 761 -1.15 -17.89 18.55
N GLU A 762 -0.47 -16.75 18.49
CA GLU A 762 -0.92 -15.50 19.13
C GLU A 762 -2.23 -14.96 18.55
N VAL A 763 -2.45 -15.12 17.23
CA VAL A 763 -3.70 -14.74 16.57
C VAL A 763 -4.86 -15.61 17.08
N VAL A 764 -4.68 -16.93 17.12
CA VAL A 764 -5.71 -17.85 17.64
C VAL A 764 -6.02 -17.52 19.11
N ASP A 765 -5.01 -17.31 19.94
CA ASP A 765 -5.20 -16.96 21.34
C ASP A 765 -5.90 -15.60 21.52
N SER A 766 -5.52 -14.59 20.72
CA SER A 766 -6.18 -13.29 20.69
C SER A 766 -7.67 -13.40 20.35
N ILE A 767 -8.03 -14.23 19.38
CA ILE A 767 -9.42 -14.36 18.93
C ILE A 767 -10.25 -15.14 19.96
N TYR A 768 -9.83 -16.37 20.27
CA TYR A 768 -10.68 -17.32 21.00
C TYR A 768 -10.59 -17.16 22.53
N LYS A 769 -9.41 -16.87 23.09
CA LYS A 769 -9.24 -16.67 24.54
C LYS A 769 -9.45 -15.23 24.97
N HIS A 770 -8.92 -14.26 24.24
CA HIS A 770 -8.99 -12.87 24.68
C HIS A 770 -10.28 -12.15 24.24
N GLN A 771 -10.65 -12.26 22.97
CA GLN A 771 -11.81 -11.54 22.44
C GLN A 771 -13.13 -12.29 22.66
N PHE A 772 -13.18 -13.60 22.40
CA PHE A 772 -14.37 -14.40 22.65
C PHE A 772 -14.49 -14.86 24.11
N GLN A 773 -13.38 -14.92 24.85
CA GLN A 773 -13.35 -15.34 26.26
C GLN A 773 -13.99 -16.72 26.46
N LEU A 774 -13.60 -17.66 25.60
CA LEU A 774 -13.98 -19.08 25.71
C LEU A 774 -13.14 -19.77 26.79
N ASP A 775 -13.78 -20.66 27.53
CA ASP A 775 -13.09 -21.48 28.53
C ASP A 775 -12.45 -22.71 27.90
N ASP A 776 -11.63 -23.48 28.64
CA ASP A 776 -11.01 -24.69 28.10
C ASP A 776 -12.03 -25.77 27.72
N MET A 777 -13.21 -25.77 28.34
CA MET A 777 -14.25 -26.77 28.11
C MET A 777 -14.94 -26.56 26.77
N ASP A 778 -15.06 -25.31 26.32
CA ASP A 778 -15.61 -24.93 25.01
C ASP A 778 -14.86 -25.60 23.84
N PHE A 779 -13.58 -25.97 24.01
CA PHE A 779 -12.75 -26.57 22.96
C PHE A 779 -12.74 -28.11 22.95
N ASN A 780 -13.41 -28.75 23.91
CA ASN A 780 -13.36 -30.21 24.05
C ASN A 780 -14.12 -30.92 22.92
N ASP A 781 -15.35 -30.52 22.64
CA ASP A 781 -16.22 -31.15 21.62
C ASP A 781 -16.52 -30.24 20.43
N ARG A 782 -16.42 -28.91 20.58
CA ARG A 782 -16.80 -27.97 19.52
C ARG A 782 -15.73 -27.85 18.43
N LEU A 783 -16.17 -27.72 17.17
CA LEU A 783 -15.35 -27.35 16.03
C LEU A 783 -15.60 -25.89 15.64
N PHE A 784 -14.52 -25.21 15.25
CA PHE A 784 -14.54 -23.84 14.73
C PHE A 784 -13.96 -23.80 13.32
N LEU A 785 -14.64 -23.10 12.42
CA LEU A 785 -14.15 -22.84 11.07
C LEU A 785 -13.41 -21.49 11.04
N ALA A 786 -12.18 -21.53 10.57
CA ALA A 786 -11.34 -20.35 10.31
C ALA A 786 -11.12 -20.23 8.80
N PHE A 787 -11.70 -19.21 8.20
CA PHE A 787 -11.55 -18.88 6.78
C PHE A 787 -10.34 -17.97 6.60
N GLY A 788 -9.51 -18.31 5.61
CA GLY A 788 -8.31 -17.55 5.29
C GLY A 788 -7.71 -17.98 3.96
N ASP A 789 -6.48 -17.55 3.71
CA ASP A 789 -5.74 -18.00 2.55
C ASP A 789 -5.20 -19.43 2.75
N GLN A 790 -4.58 -19.99 1.70
CA GLN A 790 -4.02 -21.35 1.78
C GLN A 790 -2.89 -21.46 2.82
N LYS A 791 -2.16 -20.37 3.08
CA LYS A 791 -1.08 -20.34 4.06
C LYS A 791 -1.65 -20.39 5.48
N THR A 792 -2.76 -19.71 5.75
CA THR A 792 -3.51 -19.81 7.01
C THR A 792 -3.93 -21.22 7.31
N SER A 793 -4.61 -21.89 6.36
CA SER A 793 -4.98 -23.30 6.53
C SER A 793 -3.76 -24.20 6.75
N SER A 794 -2.63 -23.91 6.09
CA SER A 794 -1.38 -24.66 6.29
C SER A 794 -0.79 -24.47 7.68
N LEU A 795 -0.76 -23.24 8.19
CA LEU A 795 -0.22 -22.93 9.51
C LEU A 795 -1.08 -23.51 10.63
N ILE A 796 -2.41 -23.51 10.48
CA ILE A 796 -3.31 -24.23 11.40
C ILE A 796 -2.95 -25.71 11.49
N ARG A 797 -2.72 -26.37 10.34
CA ARG A 797 -2.29 -27.78 10.32
C ARG A 797 -0.93 -27.99 10.97
N SER A 798 0.02 -27.07 10.75
CA SER A 798 1.33 -27.12 11.40
C SER A 798 1.22 -27.00 12.92
N MET A 799 0.39 -26.08 13.43
CA MET A 799 0.15 -25.94 14.87
C MET A 799 -0.44 -27.21 15.48
N GLN A 800 -1.38 -27.86 14.77
CA GLN A 800 -1.99 -29.12 15.19
C GLN A 800 -0.99 -30.28 15.20
N ALA A 801 -0.09 -30.33 14.21
CA ALA A 801 0.92 -31.36 14.12
C ALA A 801 1.98 -31.25 15.23
N GLU A 802 2.39 -30.02 15.57
CA GLU A 802 3.38 -29.76 16.63
C GLU A 802 2.84 -30.08 18.03
N GLN A 803 1.55 -29.87 18.25
CA GLN A 803 0.90 -30.02 19.57
C GLN A 803 0.05 -31.28 19.68
N VAL A 804 0.26 -32.30 18.82
CA VAL A 804 -0.57 -33.51 18.79
C VAL A 804 -0.63 -34.25 20.14
N ASP A 805 0.48 -34.25 20.88
CA ASP A 805 0.63 -34.94 22.17
C ASP A 805 0.26 -34.06 23.38
N ALA A 806 -0.23 -32.84 23.16
CA ALA A 806 -0.61 -31.94 24.25
C ALA A 806 -1.82 -32.48 25.04
N SER A 807 -1.81 -32.29 26.36
CA SER A 807 -2.83 -32.83 27.27
C SER A 807 -4.17 -32.11 27.15
N SER A 808 -4.18 -30.79 26.94
CA SER A 808 -5.40 -30.00 26.81
C SER A 808 -5.93 -30.00 25.37
N ALA A 809 -7.25 -30.03 25.19
CA ALA A 809 -7.86 -29.91 23.86
C ALA A 809 -7.53 -28.55 23.21
N TYR A 810 -7.45 -27.48 24.02
CA TYR A 810 -7.08 -26.16 23.55
C TYR A 810 -5.68 -26.15 22.91
N ASP A 811 -4.68 -26.77 23.54
CA ASP A 811 -3.30 -26.76 23.04
C ASP A 811 -3.15 -27.57 21.76
N ARG A 812 -3.83 -28.73 21.66
CA ARG A 812 -3.83 -29.57 20.45
C ARG A 812 -4.37 -28.86 19.20
N LYS A 813 -5.20 -27.81 19.37
CA LYS A 813 -5.91 -27.10 18.29
C LYS A 813 -6.72 -28.01 17.36
N ASP A 814 -7.03 -29.24 17.78
CA ASP A 814 -7.82 -30.21 17.01
C ASP A 814 -9.28 -29.78 16.80
N TRP A 815 -9.72 -28.76 17.54
CA TRP A 815 -10.99 -28.05 17.42
C TRP A 815 -11.04 -27.01 16.30
N LEU A 816 -9.90 -26.61 15.71
CA LEU A 816 -9.83 -25.54 14.71
C LEU A 816 -9.65 -26.12 13.30
N ILE A 817 -10.51 -25.74 12.35
CA ILE A 817 -10.42 -26.18 10.96
C ILE A 817 -10.18 -24.97 10.06
N GLY A 818 -9.04 -24.96 9.37
CA GLY A 818 -8.71 -23.93 8.39
C GLY A 818 -9.36 -24.20 7.02
N VAL A 819 -10.30 -23.36 6.62
CA VAL A 819 -11.02 -23.44 5.33
C VAL A 819 -10.38 -22.48 4.33
N ALA A 820 -9.71 -23.02 3.31
CA ALA A 820 -9.12 -22.20 2.26
C ALA A 820 -10.22 -21.63 1.35
N ALA A 821 -10.12 -20.35 1.00
CA ALA A 821 -11.08 -19.74 0.09
C ALA A 821 -11.06 -20.41 -1.32
N LEU A 822 -12.23 -20.47 -1.98
CA LEU A 822 -12.42 -21.11 -3.30
C LEU A 822 -11.49 -20.55 -4.39
N PHE A 823 -11.04 -19.30 -4.25
CA PHE A 823 -10.04 -18.70 -5.14
C PHE A 823 -8.70 -19.47 -5.11
N HIS A 824 -8.25 -19.93 -3.93
CA HIS A 824 -7.01 -20.69 -3.81
C HIS A 824 -7.13 -22.08 -4.43
N LEU A 825 -8.31 -22.71 -4.36
CA LEU A 825 -8.59 -23.95 -5.09
C LEU A 825 -8.44 -23.74 -6.60
N ARG A 826 -8.95 -22.63 -7.15
CA ARG A 826 -8.74 -22.27 -8.56
C ARG A 826 -7.25 -22.09 -8.90
N MET A 827 -6.47 -21.45 -8.03
CA MET A 827 -5.03 -21.27 -8.26
C MET A 827 -4.31 -22.62 -8.30
N ASN A 828 -4.57 -23.50 -7.33
CA ASN A 828 -3.95 -24.82 -7.26
C ASN A 828 -4.30 -25.68 -8.48
N PHE A 829 -5.54 -25.62 -8.93
CA PHE A 829 -5.97 -26.34 -10.13
C PHE A 829 -5.26 -25.84 -11.39
N LEU A 830 -5.01 -24.52 -11.52
CA LEU A 830 -4.22 -23.99 -12.63
C LEU A 830 -2.77 -24.47 -12.59
N TRP A 831 -2.13 -24.49 -11.42
CA TRP A 831 -0.76 -24.98 -11.29
C TRP A 831 -0.64 -26.48 -11.59
N LEU A 832 -1.65 -27.28 -11.24
CA LEU A 832 -1.76 -28.64 -11.72
C LEU A 832 -1.78 -28.67 -13.25
N MET A 833 -2.72 -27.95 -13.87
CA MET A 833 -2.85 -27.95 -15.33
C MET A 833 -1.56 -27.54 -16.03
N GLN A 834 -0.85 -26.55 -15.45
CA GLN A 834 0.48 -26.17 -15.88
C GLN A 834 1.42 -27.37 -15.82
N LYS A 835 1.57 -28.00 -14.64
CA LYS A 835 2.47 -29.12 -14.44
C LYS A 835 2.15 -30.32 -15.34
N THR A 836 0.87 -30.66 -15.52
CA THR A 836 0.41 -31.81 -16.31
C THR A 836 0.59 -31.59 -17.81
N HIS A 837 0.33 -30.37 -18.30
CA HIS A 837 0.29 -30.09 -19.73
C HIS A 837 1.41 -29.18 -20.24
N TYR A 838 2.41 -28.84 -19.42
CA TYR A 838 3.53 -27.98 -19.86
C TYR A 838 4.26 -28.57 -21.06
N GLY A 839 4.52 -29.89 -21.04
CA GLY A 839 5.33 -30.58 -22.03
C GLY A 839 6.84 -30.53 -21.74
N ASN A 840 7.62 -31.31 -22.47
CA ASN A 840 9.08 -31.25 -22.44
C ASN A 840 9.59 -30.12 -23.34
N MET A 841 10.54 -29.30 -22.88
CA MET A 841 11.14 -28.23 -23.68
C MET A 841 11.84 -28.73 -24.95
N GLU A 842 12.22 -30.00 -24.99
CA GLU A 842 12.88 -30.63 -26.14
C GLU A 842 11.90 -31.17 -27.19
N GLN A 843 10.62 -31.38 -26.84
CA GLN A 843 9.60 -31.92 -27.73
C GLN A 843 8.63 -30.82 -28.16
N GLN A 844 8.50 -30.60 -29.47
CA GLN A 844 7.61 -29.58 -30.06
C GLN A 844 6.18 -30.09 -30.28
N ASP A 845 5.64 -30.87 -29.33
CA ASP A 845 4.28 -31.41 -29.43
C ASP A 845 3.23 -30.29 -29.30
N ALA A 846 2.33 -30.18 -30.29
CA ALA A 846 1.31 -29.12 -30.36
C ALA A 846 0.24 -29.26 -29.27
N SER A 847 0.14 -30.41 -28.61
CA SER A 847 -0.73 -30.64 -27.47
C SER A 847 -0.23 -29.99 -26.17
N THR A 848 0.99 -29.44 -26.14
CA THR A 848 1.62 -28.89 -24.93
C THR A 848 1.38 -27.38 -24.75
N LEU A 849 1.36 -26.92 -23.49
CA LEU A 849 1.32 -25.48 -23.18
C LEU A 849 2.62 -24.79 -23.58
N HIS A 850 3.77 -25.47 -23.52
CA HIS A 850 5.04 -24.93 -23.98
C HIS A 850 5.00 -24.58 -25.48
N HIS A 851 4.41 -25.45 -26.31
CA HIS A 851 4.18 -25.14 -27.71
C HIS A 851 3.32 -23.89 -27.88
N ASN A 852 2.18 -23.78 -27.18
CA ASN A 852 1.31 -22.61 -27.24
C ASN A 852 2.00 -21.31 -26.81
N ILE A 853 2.85 -21.36 -25.76
CA ILE A 853 3.66 -20.23 -25.30
C ILE A 853 4.57 -19.73 -26.43
N ASN A 854 5.29 -20.66 -27.08
CA ASN A 854 6.23 -20.35 -28.15
C ASN A 854 5.50 -19.84 -29.40
N PHE A 855 4.42 -20.51 -29.80
CA PHE A 855 3.62 -20.18 -30.98
C PHE A 855 3.01 -18.78 -30.88
N TRP A 856 2.48 -18.40 -29.71
CA TRP A 856 1.93 -17.06 -29.48
C TRP A 856 2.96 -16.01 -29.07
N GLY A 857 4.25 -16.36 -28.97
CA GLY A 857 5.30 -15.43 -28.60
C GLY A 857 5.20 -14.88 -27.16
N ARG A 858 4.57 -15.63 -26.25
CA ARG A 858 4.45 -15.25 -24.83
C ARG A 858 5.79 -15.43 -24.13
N LYS A 859 6.26 -14.42 -23.39
CA LYS A 859 7.57 -14.43 -22.71
C LYS A 859 7.40 -14.49 -21.19
N ASN A 860 8.41 -15.04 -20.51
CA ASN A 860 8.54 -15.05 -19.04
C ASN A 860 7.45 -15.84 -18.29
N ILE A 861 6.90 -16.90 -18.88
CA ILE A 861 6.03 -17.85 -18.18
C ILE A 861 6.91 -19.01 -17.71
N PRO A 862 7.17 -19.17 -16.40
CA PRO A 862 7.98 -20.28 -15.90
C PRO A 862 7.26 -21.62 -16.12
N ALA A 863 8.00 -22.73 -16.06
CA ALA A 863 7.42 -24.07 -16.18
C ALA A 863 6.60 -24.52 -14.96
N ASP A 864 6.88 -23.91 -13.81
CA ASP A 864 6.21 -24.20 -12.54
C ASP A 864 5.83 -22.88 -11.83
N ARG A 865 4.72 -22.92 -11.10
CA ARG A 865 4.17 -21.81 -10.30
C ARG A 865 4.15 -20.46 -11.03
N ALA A 866 3.64 -20.44 -12.25
CA ALA A 866 3.44 -19.18 -12.96
C ALA A 866 2.44 -18.27 -12.23
N ALA A 867 2.60 -16.95 -12.40
CA ALA A 867 1.70 -15.97 -11.84
C ALA A 867 0.26 -16.20 -12.34
N PHE A 868 -0.71 -16.17 -11.42
CA PHE A 868 -2.09 -16.57 -11.66
C PHE A 868 -2.70 -15.96 -12.93
N GLN A 869 -2.61 -14.63 -13.10
CA GLN A 869 -3.24 -13.95 -14.24
C GLN A 869 -2.66 -14.40 -15.59
N VAL A 870 -1.34 -14.58 -15.64
CA VAL A 870 -0.63 -14.95 -16.87
C VAL A 870 -0.93 -16.40 -17.23
N LEU A 871 -0.97 -17.28 -16.23
CA LEU A 871 -1.29 -18.69 -16.40
C LEU A 871 -2.76 -18.90 -16.78
N GLU A 872 -3.69 -18.21 -16.12
CA GLU A 872 -5.12 -18.29 -16.40
C GLU A 872 -5.43 -17.91 -17.85
N GLU A 873 -4.83 -16.81 -18.35
CA GLU A 873 -5.00 -16.38 -19.73
C GLU A 873 -4.43 -17.40 -20.72
N LEU A 874 -3.25 -17.96 -20.43
CA LEU A 874 -2.65 -19.01 -21.26
C LEU A 874 -3.59 -20.21 -21.37
N VAL A 875 -4.08 -20.74 -20.25
CA VAL A 875 -4.89 -21.96 -20.29
C VAL A 875 -6.26 -21.75 -20.94
N LEU A 876 -6.85 -20.56 -20.81
CA LEU A 876 -8.13 -20.24 -21.44
C LEU A 876 -8.00 -20.12 -22.96
N HIS A 877 -7.00 -19.41 -23.47
CA HIS A 877 -6.76 -19.36 -24.92
C HIS A 877 -6.40 -20.74 -25.48
N SER A 878 -5.63 -21.52 -24.72
CA SER A 878 -5.29 -22.90 -25.07
C SER A 878 -6.50 -23.84 -25.06
N PHE A 879 -7.57 -23.53 -24.32
CA PHE A 879 -8.85 -24.24 -24.41
C PHE A 879 -9.58 -23.88 -25.71
N GLU A 880 -9.73 -22.58 -25.99
CA GLU A 880 -10.43 -22.09 -27.18
C GLU A 880 -9.78 -22.58 -28.47
N ALA A 881 -8.45 -22.52 -28.56
CA ALA A 881 -7.70 -23.01 -29.72
C ALA A 881 -7.93 -24.51 -29.98
N ARG A 882 -7.99 -25.34 -28.93
CA ARG A 882 -8.25 -26.78 -29.07
C ARG A 882 -9.69 -27.09 -29.49
N VAL A 883 -10.67 -26.33 -28.98
CA VAL A 883 -12.07 -26.46 -29.43
C VAL A 883 -12.21 -26.05 -30.90
N VAL A 884 -11.56 -24.96 -31.33
CA VAL A 884 -11.56 -24.54 -32.74
C VAL A 884 -10.82 -25.55 -33.62
N GLY A 885 -9.74 -26.15 -33.13
CA GLY A 885 -9.06 -27.25 -33.83
C GLY A 885 -9.99 -28.45 -34.06
N LEU A 886 -10.75 -28.86 -33.04
CA LEU A 886 -11.77 -29.92 -33.19
C LEU A 886 -12.85 -29.55 -34.21
N LEU A 887 -13.29 -28.28 -34.20
CA LEU A 887 -14.25 -27.78 -35.19
C LEU A 887 -13.69 -27.94 -36.61
N TYR A 888 -12.43 -27.55 -36.84
CA TYR A 888 -11.81 -27.62 -38.16
C TYR A 888 -11.72 -29.06 -38.65
N THR A 889 -11.26 -29.99 -37.80
CA THR A 889 -11.21 -31.42 -38.14
C THR A 889 -12.58 -31.96 -38.55
N ARG A 890 -13.66 -31.54 -37.90
CA ARG A 890 -15.03 -31.98 -38.25
C ARG A 890 -15.56 -31.35 -39.53
N LEU A 891 -15.17 -30.12 -39.83
CA LEU A 891 -15.52 -29.44 -41.07
C LEU A 891 -14.77 -30.04 -42.27
N GLU A 892 -13.47 -30.33 -42.11
CA GLU A 892 -12.64 -31.03 -43.12
C GLU A 892 -13.23 -32.40 -43.46
N GLN A 893 -13.65 -33.17 -42.45
CA GLN A 893 -14.34 -34.46 -42.64
C GLN A 893 -15.65 -34.35 -43.43
N ARG A 894 -16.26 -33.16 -43.46
CA ARG A 894 -17.45 -32.84 -44.25
C ARG A 894 -17.12 -32.19 -45.60
N GLY A 895 -15.83 -32.13 -45.98
CA GLY A 895 -15.37 -31.57 -47.25
C GLY A 895 -15.29 -30.05 -47.30
N VAL A 896 -15.27 -29.36 -46.15
CA VAL A 896 -15.10 -27.91 -46.06
C VAL A 896 -13.60 -27.58 -46.06
N ASP A 897 -13.21 -26.58 -46.86
CA ASP A 897 -11.85 -26.02 -46.82
C ASP A 897 -11.68 -25.10 -45.60
N THR A 898 -10.82 -25.52 -44.68
CA THR A 898 -10.49 -24.81 -43.43
C THR A 898 -9.19 -24.01 -43.53
N SER A 899 -8.53 -24.00 -44.70
CA SER A 899 -7.28 -23.27 -44.90
C SER A 899 -7.47 -21.75 -44.82
N GLU A 900 -8.68 -21.26 -45.13
CA GLU A 900 -9.07 -19.86 -44.98
C GLU A 900 -10.24 -19.69 -44.01
N PRO A 901 -10.21 -18.67 -43.12
CA PRO A 901 -11.31 -18.38 -42.19
C PRO A 901 -12.67 -18.17 -42.87
N CYS A 902 -12.68 -17.63 -44.09
CA CYS A 902 -13.91 -17.36 -44.86
C CYS A 902 -14.69 -18.65 -45.21
N GLY A 903 -13.98 -19.77 -45.41
CA GLY A 903 -14.58 -21.08 -45.68
C GLY A 903 -15.29 -21.64 -44.45
N VAL A 904 -14.68 -21.45 -43.27
CA VAL A 904 -15.26 -21.85 -41.98
C VAL A 904 -16.49 -21.00 -41.64
N GLU A 905 -16.40 -19.68 -41.79
CA GLU A 905 -17.54 -18.76 -41.59
C GLU A 905 -18.72 -19.12 -42.48
N SER A 906 -18.46 -19.35 -43.78
CA SER A 906 -19.49 -19.76 -44.74
C SER A 906 -20.12 -21.09 -44.37
N ALA A 907 -19.33 -22.06 -43.92
CA ALA A 907 -19.83 -23.36 -43.48
C ALA A 907 -20.71 -23.25 -42.24
N ILE A 908 -20.34 -22.43 -41.25
CA ILE A 908 -21.15 -22.17 -40.06
C ILE A 908 -22.46 -21.49 -40.44
N GLU A 909 -22.45 -20.47 -41.30
CA GLU A 909 -23.66 -19.73 -41.71
C GLU A 909 -24.66 -20.60 -42.49
N GLN A 910 -24.16 -21.55 -43.29
CA GLN A 910 -25.00 -22.52 -43.99
C GLN A 910 -25.59 -23.58 -43.05
N MET A 911 -24.93 -23.85 -41.91
CA MET A 911 -25.44 -24.74 -40.87
C MET A 911 -26.51 -24.01 -40.05
N LYS A 912 -27.79 -24.29 -40.34
CA LYS A 912 -28.91 -23.90 -39.45
C LYS A 912 -28.58 -24.27 -37.98
N ALA A 913 -29.15 -23.56 -37.00
CA ALA A 913 -28.85 -23.77 -35.56
C ALA A 913 -28.91 -25.24 -35.11
N LYS A 914 -29.84 -26.05 -35.64
CA LYS A 914 -29.92 -27.50 -35.36
C LYS A 914 -28.66 -28.26 -35.81
N GLY A 915 -28.13 -27.93 -36.98
CA GLY A 915 -26.89 -28.51 -37.51
C GLY A 915 -25.66 -28.07 -36.72
N PHE A 916 -25.63 -26.82 -36.28
CA PHE A 916 -24.60 -26.31 -35.37
C PHE A 916 -24.60 -27.07 -34.03
N MET A 917 -25.76 -27.22 -33.38
CA MET A 917 -25.85 -27.96 -32.12
C MET A 917 -25.52 -29.45 -32.28
N ALA A 918 -25.88 -30.07 -33.41
CA ALA A 918 -25.47 -31.44 -33.71
C ALA A 918 -23.94 -31.58 -33.88
N LEU A 919 -23.28 -30.56 -34.44
CA LEU A 919 -21.82 -30.51 -34.55
C LEU A 919 -21.16 -30.33 -33.17
N VAL A 920 -21.70 -29.45 -32.33
CA VAL A 920 -21.25 -29.28 -30.93
C VAL A 920 -21.35 -30.59 -30.16
N GLU A 921 -22.47 -31.31 -30.29
CA GLU A 921 -22.69 -32.60 -29.63
C GLU A 921 -21.72 -33.69 -30.13
N ASP A 922 -21.42 -33.71 -31.43
CA ASP A 922 -20.41 -34.62 -31.99
C ASP A 922 -19.00 -34.33 -31.44
N MET A 923 -18.63 -33.05 -31.36
CA MET A 923 -17.37 -32.62 -30.76
C MET A 923 -17.29 -33.03 -29.28
N ARG A 924 -18.37 -32.84 -28.51
CA ARG A 924 -18.49 -33.26 -27.11
C ARG A 924 -18.22 -34.75 -26.95
N LYS A 925 -18.93 -35.60 -27.71
CA LYS A 925 -18.75 -37.07 -27.68
C LYS A 925 -17.32 -37.49 -27.99
N SER A 926 -16.66 -36.76 -28.89
CA SER A 926 -15.33 -37.14 -29.35
C SER A 926 -14.17 -36.78 -28.41
N ALA A 927 -14.31 -35.75 -27.55
CA ALA A 927 -13.19 -35.23 -26.75
C ALA A 927 -13.53 -34.95 -25.27
N PHE A 928 -14.79 -34.69 -24.93
CA PHE A 928 -15.21 -34.29 -23.58
C PHE A 928 -15.76 -35.46 -22.77
N GLU A 929 -16.28 -36.51 -23.41
CA GLU A 929 -16.76 -37.68 -22.69
C GLU A 929 -15.62 -38.48 -22.03
N PRO A 930 -15.86 -39.12 -20.87
CA PRO A 930 -14.85 -39.93 -20.18
C PRO A 930 -14.28 -41.08 -21.04
N GLN A 931 -15.02 -41.54 -22.05
CA GLN A 931 -14.57 -42.59 -22.96
C GLN A 931 -13.52 -42.10 -23.97
N ALA A 932 -13.49 -40.79 -24.27
CA ALA A 932 -12.59 -40.20 -25.27
C ALA A 932 -11.09 -40.34 -24.89
N TRP A 933 -10.78 -40.39 -23.58
CA TRP A 933 -9.40 -40.51 -23.10
C TRP A 933 -9.02 -41.91 -22.64
N ARG A 934 -9.96 -42.88 -22.65
CA ARG A 934 -9.72 -44.30 -22.32
C ARG A 934 -9.86 -45.17 -23.57
N PRO A 935 -8.80 -45.31 -24.39
CA PRO A 935 -8.80 -46.26 -25.49
C PRO A 935 -9.12 -47.68 -24.99
N PRO A 936 -9.85 -48.51 -25.77
CA PRO A 936 -9.98 -49.94 -25.49
C PRO A 936 -8.60 -50.58 -25.31
N LYS A 937 -8.48 -51.56 -24.39
CA LYS A 937 -7.20 -52.26 -24.12
C LYS A 937 -6.53 -52.79 -25.40
N ASP A 938 -7.33 -53.16 -26.39
CA ASP A 938 -6.89 -53.69 -27.68
C ASP A 938 -6.14 -52.64 -28.54
N LYS A 939 -6.45 -51.34 -28.39
CA LYS A 939 -5.72 -50.26 -29.09
C LYS A 939 -4.32 -50.04 -28.53
N TYR A 940 -4.17 -50.15 -27.20
CA TYR A 940 -2.87 -50.09 -26.54
C TYR A 940 -2.00 -51.29 -26.91
N ALA A 941 -2.58 -52.50 -26.97
CA ALA A 941 -1.87 -53.71 -27.39
C ALA A 941 -1.34 -53.62 -28.83
N ASN A 942 -2.02 -52.88 -29.71
CA ASN A 942 -1.67 -52.72 -31.12
C ASN A 942 -0.88 -51.42 -31.43
N ASN A 943 -0.50 -50.63 -30.42
CA ASN A 943 0.24 -49.36 -30.57
C ASN A 943 -0.42 -48.35 -31.54
N THR A 944 -1.76 -48.32 -31.58
CA THR A 944 -2.57 -47.45 -32.47
C THR A 944 -3.15 -46.23 -31.74
N VAL A 945 -2.57 -45.87 -30.60
CA VAL A 945 -3.07 -44.80 -29.74
C VAL A 945 -2.45 -43.47 -30.15
N ASP A 946 -3.28 -42.49 -30.47
CA ASP A 946 -2.85 -41.11 -30.72
C ASP A 946 -2.64 -40.39 -29.38
N GLU A 947 -1.39 -40.37 -28.91
CA GLU A 947 -1.02 -39.76 -27.62
C GLU A 947 -1.22 -38.24 -27.60
N GLU A 948 -1.01 -37.58 -28.75
CA GLU A 948 -1.20 -36.13 -28.91
C GLU A 948 -2.68 -35.77 -28.74
N PHE A 949 -3.58 -36.48 -29.44
CA PHE A 949 -5.03 -36.30 -29.29
C PHE A 949 -5.51 -36.61 -27.87
N LEU A 950 -4.99 -37.67 -27.23
CA LEU A 950 -5.32 -37.98 -25.84
C LEU A 950 -4.95 -36.85 -24.89
N ASN A 951 -3.80 -36.20 -25.09
CA ASN A 951 -3.40 -35.06 -24.28
C ASN A 951 -4.33 -33.84 -24.51
N HIS A 952 -4.74 -33.59 -25.76
CA HIS A 952 -5.76 -32.59 -26.07
C HIS A 952 -7.10 -32.86 -25.38
N ALA A 953 -7.61 -34.10 -25.44
CA ALA A 953 -8.87 -34.49 -24.81
C ALA A 953 -8.82 -34.33 -23.28
N ARG A 954 -7.73 -34.79 -22.63
CA ARG A 954 -7.51 -34.61 -21.18
C ARG A 954 -7.50 -33.13 -20.78
N TYR A 955 -6.80 -32.31 -21.56
CA TYR A 955 -6.74 -30.88 -21.32
C TYR A 955 -8.13 -30.23 -21.37
N LEU A 956 -8.94 -30.57 -22.38
CA LEU A 956 -10.30 -30.04 -22.55
C LEU A 956 -11.21 -30.43 -21.38
N GLN A 957 -11.12 -31.68 -20.92
CA GLN A 957 -11.89 -32.18 -19.78
C GLN A 957 -11.52 -31.46 -18.48
N GLN A 958 -10.21 -31.30 -18.19
CA GLN A 958 -9.76 -30.54 -17.01
C GLN A 958 -10.17 -29.06 -17.10
N MET A 959 -10.11 -28.46 -18.28
CA MET A 959 -10.59 -27.10 -18.47
C MET A 959 -12.09 -26.95 -18.28
N SER A 960 -12.90 -27.96 -18.60
CA SER A 960 -14.34 -27.94 -18.31
C SER A 960 -14.58 -27.83 -16.80
N VAL A 961 -13.84 -28.60 -16.00
CA VAL A 961 -13.85 -28.51 -14.52
C VAL A 961 -13.44 -27.11 -14.05
N TYR A 962 -12.31 -26.59 -14.53
CA TYR A 962 -11.82 -25.26 -14.16
C TYR A 962 -12.81 -24.14 -14.52
N LYS A 963 -13.34 -24.16 -15.75
CA LYS A 963 -14.28 -23.14 -16.23
C LYS A 963 -15.61 -23.21 -15.49
N THR A 964 -16.06 -24.42 -15.12
CA THR A 964 -17.25 -24.61 -14.27
C THR A 964 -17.02 -23.98 -12.90
N LEU A 965 -15.91 -24.30 -12.22
CA LEU A 965 -15.57 -23.71 -10.92
C LEU A 965 -15.47 -22.17 -11.00
N LYS A 966 -14.86 -21.65 -12.06
CA LYS A 966 -14.76 -20.20 -12.30
C LYS A 966 -16.14 -19.57 -12.50
N TYR A 967 -17.02 -20.19 -13.28
CA TYR A 967 -18.36 -19.70 -13.55
C TYR A 967 -19.23 -19.75 -12.29
N SER A 968 -19.21 -20.87 -11.57
CA SER A 968 -20.06 -21.10 -10.41
C SER A 968 -19.74 -20.16 -9.26
N ILE A 969 -18.44 -19.90 -8.97
CA ILE A 969 -18.02 -18.90 -7.98
C ILE A 969 -18.51 -17.50 -8.36
N LYS A 970 -18.42 -17.12 -9.64
CA LYS A 970 -18.83 -15.79 -10.11
C LYS A 970 -20.34 -15.58 -9.98
N ASN A 971 -21.13 -16.61 -10.21
CA ASN A 971 -22.60 -16.54 -10.22
C ASN A 971 -23.22 -17.00 -8.90
N GLY A 972 -22.43 -17.47 -7.94
CA GLY A 972 -22.93 -17.98 -6.65
C GLY A 972 -23.74 -19.27 -6.79
N ASP A 973 -23.46 -20.12 -7.78
CA ASP A 973 -24.13 -21.41 -7.95
C ASP A 973 -23.40 -22.49 -7.15
N ILE A 974 -23.88 -22.77 -5.93
CA ILE A 974 -23.28 -23.75 -5.02
C ILE A 974 -23.44 -25.18 -5.53
N GLY A 975 -24.54 -25.48 -6.22
CA GLY A 975 -24.76 -26.79 -6.83
C GLY A 975 -23.71 -27.10 -7.90
N LEU A 976 -23.35 -26.12 -8.73
CA LEU A 976 -22.24 -26.26 -9.68
C LEU A 976 -20.87 -26.35 -9.01
N ILE A 977 -20.66 -25.70 -7.85
CA ILE A 977 -19.41 -25.83 -7.07
C ILE A 977 -19.26 -27.26 -6.57
N ASP A 978 -20.29 -27.82 -5.93
CA ASP A 978 -20.27 -29.17 -5.36
C ASP A 978 -19.97 -30.25 -6.41
N ARG A 979 -20.40 -30.02 -7.66
CA ARG A 979 -20.12 -30.93 -8.78
C ARG A 979 -18.66 -31.02 -9.19
N VAL A 980 -17.86 -29.99 -8.94
CA VAL A 980 -16.46 -29.92 -9.43
C VAL A 980 -15.43 -29.84 -8.31
N ILE A 981 -15.85 -29.54 -7.09
CA ILE A 981 -14.94 -29.32 -5.97
C ILE A 981 -14.14 -30.58 -5.61
N GLY A 982 -14.76 -31.77 -5.65
CA GLY A 982 -14.06 -33.04 -5.39
C GLY A 982 -12.90 -33.31 -6.36
N VAL A 983 -13.11 -33.04 -7.65
CA VAL A 983 -12.07 -33.17 -8.70
C VAL A 983 -10.93 -32.17 -8.49
N CYS A 984 -11.28 -30.94 -8.11
CA CYS A 984 -10.28 -29.90 -7.81
C CYS A 984 -9.42 -30.25 -6.59
N CYS A 985 -10.02 -30.90 -5.57
CA CYS A 985 -9.33 -31.29 -4.35
C CYS A 985 -8.42 -32.51 -4.54
N PHE A 986 -8.84 -33.50 -5.33
CA PHE A 986 -8.04 -34.71 -5.61
C PHE A 986 -6.71 -34.38 -6.30
N THR A 987 -6.80 -33.56 -7.34
CA THR A 987 -5.65 -33.24 -8.19
C THR A 987 -4.60 -32.35 -7.52
N SER A 988 -4.94 -31.66 -6.42
CA SER A 988 -3.97 -30.94 -5.59
C SER A 988 -3.01 -31.86 -4.82
N ARG A 989 -3.36 -33.14 -4.59
CA ARG A 989 -2.60 -34.08 -3.73
C ARG A 989 -1.35 -34.64 -4.43
N GLU A 990 -1.33 -34.73 -5.76
CA GLU A 990 -0.16 -35.22 -6.53
C GLU A 990 1.00 -34.21 -6.62
N LEU A 991 0.78 -32.96 -6.19
CA LEU A 991 1.82 -31.93 -6.12
C LEU A 991 2.63 -31.94 -4.82
N ASP A 992 2.11 -32.53 -3.73
CA ASP A 992 2.70 -32.44 -2.38
C ASP A 992 3.62 -33.61 -1.98
N ASN A 993 4.07 -34.44 -2.93
CA ASN A 993 5.08 -35.48 -2.67
C ASN A 993 6.51 -34.93 -2.38
N GLN A 994 6.63 -33.70 -1.90
CA GLN A 994 7.82 -33.19 -1.17
C GLN A 994 7.53 -32.78 0.28
N ILE A 995 6.33 -33.01 0.81
CA ILE A 995 6.06 -32.95 2.25
C ILE A 995 5.58 -34.33 2.71
N THR A 996 6.53 -35.12 3.18
CA THR A 996 6.29 -36.31 4.00
C THR A 996 5.19 -36.06 5.03
N HIS A 997 4.17 -36.93 5.02
CA HIS A 997 3.14 -37.09 6.06
C HIS A 997 2.23 -35.90 6.37
N SER A 998 1.38 -35.49 5.42
CA SER A 998 0.13 -34.82 5.78
C SER A 998 -1.07 -35.46 5.06
N ARG A 999 -1.95 -36.08 5.86
CA ARG A 999 -3.26 -36.58 5.42
C ARG A 999 -4.17 -35.35 5.25
N CYS A 1000 -4.73 -35.13 4.07
CA CYS A 1000 -5.82 -34.16 3.92
C CYS A 1000 -7.09 -34.74 4.54
N TYR A 1001 -7.62 -34.03 5.54
CA TYR A 1001 -8.98 -34.18 6.03
C TYR A 1001 -9.76 -32.98 5.47
N PHE A 1002 -10.80 -33.27 4.67
CA PHE A 1002 -11.81 -32.29 4.29
C PHE A 1002 -12.95 -32.33 5.30
#